data_AF-A0A376MQ09-F1
#
_entry.id   AF-A0A376MQ09-F1
#
_cell.length_a   1.000
_cell.length_b   1.000
_cell.length_c   1.000
_cell.angle_alpha   90.00
_cell.angle_beta   90.00
_cell.angle_gamma   90.00
#
_symmetry.space_group_name_H-M   'P 1'
#
loop_
_entity.id
_entity.type
_entity.pdbx_description
1 polymer ?
#
loop_
_entity_poly.entity_id
_entity_poly.type
_entity_poly.pdbx_seq_one_letter_code
_entity_poly.pdbx_strand_id
1 'polypeptide(L)'
;MYVNQRQNCDCGSPVYEVAFCNDCNEPHLLARDKKGKLVQWENKGGDEFSLQDEVPVEHDATAEKVEKENSFQPPLIIAAGETSEAGYTLQRLDRQTRRIGVINNDSIPLIINDIEQVCSASGCGYRGMSGKQPFRRALLGGPFYVTNIVPTVLEYCQDFASDEGKEGVGPDSLPGRGRRLITFTDSRQGTARMAVRMQQEAERSRLRGSVVEILSWHQRTQTPTAPNANADLEKLATRVKQAREQAEEYRSWGLPDQAKLSEAQAEQLEQAYQSAIGGKAAITLVSRTWTEMVNELKERADIRGPVLQYNHYLKPEVFNENGGPLKLSEMLLFREFMRRPKRTNSLETQGLVQVGYLGLEKIHKIPLHWQEKGLTLDDWRDFLKVTLDHYVRESNFTQLDDELKNWIGSRFSSKFVRNPESKDPEDNQNRRWPQIRNGNVSHRLAKLLMLGAGFKTVNTATIDIINTWLKEAWAQLTGPLAVLKPDGNRFYLPKEHMTFSLITDAWICPVTNKILDTAFKGLTPYLPTHISFEHLTQAQYDTFVAQKVTMPEIWKLDRSQEDYAEGLAKARDWVCNDPLIAQLRSENVWTDINDRVVEGGFYYRTAEHSAQQSSERLQSYEKMFKNGQLNVLNCSTTMEMGVDIGGITAVVMNNVPPHPANYLQRAGRAGRSKESRAISYTLCKGNPHDQQVFANPLWPFETMIPAPMVAMNSPRLVQRHVNALLLSDFLCNVIGETDKEKTSLDSLWFFGEDDGQSKCERFKSGWNVRFLISTRRWNGW
;
A
#
# COMPACT_ATOMS: atom_id res chain seq x y z
N MET A 1 -25.41 8.98 -2.10
CA MET A 1 -24.50 7.88 -2.48
C MET A 1 -24.94 6.64 -1.72
N TYR A 2 -24.98 5.48 -2.37
CA TYR A 2 -25.43 4.23 -1.75
C TYR A 2 -24.24 3.29 -1.55
N VAL A 3 -24.05 2.84 -0.32
CA VAL A 3 -22.98 1.89 0.03
C VAL A 3 -23.37 0.43 -0.23
N ASN A 4 -24.68 0.14 -0.25
CA ASN A 4 -25.22 -1.18 -0.56
C ASN A 4 -25.55 -1.28 -2.06
N GLN A 5 -25.26 -2.42 -2.67
CA GLN A 5 -25.61 -2.67 -4.06
C GLN A 5 -27.13 -2.58 -4.24
N ARG A 6 -27.55 -1.74 -5.17
CA ARG A 6 -28.95 -1.59 -5.55
C ARG A 6 -29.05 -1.22 -7.01
N GLN A 7 -30.16 -1.59 -7.63
CA GLN A 7 -30.41 -1.34 -9.04
C GLN A 7 -31.03 0.03 -9.30
N ASN A 8 -31.80 0.55 -8.33
CA ASN A 8 -32.53 1.80 -8.42
C ASN A 8 -32.40 2.59 -7.11
N CYS A 9 -32.45 3.91 -7.23
CA CYS A 9 -32.58 4.89 -6.16
C CYS A 9 -34.01 4.84 -5.59
N ASP A 10 -34.22 5.40 -4.40
CA ASP A 10 -35.55 5.50 -3.79
C ASP A 10 -36.50 6.38 -4.63
N CYS A 11 -35.95 7.26 -5.49
CA CYS A 11 -36.71 8.03 -6.48
C CYS A 11 -36.98 7.29 -7.81
N GLY A 12 -36.60 6.01 -7.91
CA GLY A 12 -36.80 5.18 -9.10
C GLY A 12 -35.69 5.26 -10.16
N SER A 13 -34.79 6.25 -10.10
CA SER A 13 -33.67 6.38 -11.04
C SER A 13 -32.69 5.20 -10.97
N PRO A 14 -32.09 4.75 -12.08
CA PRO A 14 -31.08 3.71 -12.06
C PRO A 14 -29.79 4.16 -11.34
N VAL A 15 -29.10 3.22 -10.69
CA VAL A 15 -27.85 3.46 -9.97
C VAL A 15 -26.68 2.90 -10.76
N TYR A 16 -25.57 3.63 -10.80
CA TYR A 16 -24.32 3.25 -11.48
C TYR A 16 -23.14 3.32 -10.51
N GLU A 17 -22.04 2.65 -10.85
CA GLU A 17 -20.86 2.61 -9.99
C GLU A 17 -20.10 3.95 -10.03
N VAL A 18 -19.71 4.47 -8.87
CA VAL A 18 -18.87 5.67 -8.77
C VAL A 18 -17.39 5.32 -8.99
N ALA A 19 -16.72 6.09 -9.83
CA ALA A 19 -15.28 6.04 -10.03
C ALA A 19 -14.68 7.45 -10.03
N PHE A 20 -13.39 7.56 -9.75
CA PHE A 20 -12.68 8.84 -9.61
C PHE A 20 -11.53 8.93 -10.61
N CYS A 21 -11.34 10.10 -11.23
CA CYS A 21 -10.18 10.33 -12.09
C CYS A 21 -8.86 10.12 -11.34
N ASN A 22 -7.92 9.38 -11.92
CA ASN A 22 -6.61 9.13 -11.31
C ASN A 22 -5.73 10.39 -11.19
N ASP A 23 -5.97 11.39 -12.04
CA ASP A 23 -5.25 12.67 -12.02
C ASP A 23 -5.87 13.64 -11.00
N CYS A 24 -7.04 14.21 -11.33
CA CYS A 24 -7.70 15.29 -10.59
C CYS A 24 -8.74 14.85 -9.54
N ASN A 25 -9.04 13.55 -9.42
CA ASN A 25 -10.02 13.00 -8.48
C ASN A 25 -11.50 13.37 -8.76
N GLU A 26 -11.82 13.93 -9.92
CA GLU A 26 -13.20 14.20 -10.35
C GLU A 26 -14.07 12.92 -10.34
N PRO A 27 -15.27 12.93 -9.74
CA PRO A 27 -16.18 11.79 -9.72
C PRO A 27 -16.87 11.58 -11.08
N HIS A 28 -17.03 10.32 -11.46
CA HIS A 28 -17.72 9.87 -12.67
C HIS A 28 -18.56 8.64 -12.35
N LEU A 29 -19.53 8.31 -13.20
CA LEU A 29 -20.23 7.03 -13.12
C LEU A 29 -19.82 6.09 -14.25
N LEU A 30 -19.65 4.80 -13.91
CA LEU A 30 -19.34 3.74 -14.85
C LEU A 30 -20.61 2.95 -15.19
N ALA A 31 -20.89 2.84 -16.48
CA ALA A 31 -22.02 2.08 -17.00
C ALA A 31 -21.60 1.16 -18.15
N ARG A 32 -22.50 0.28 -18.55
CA ARG A 32 -22.37 -0.55 -19.75
C ARG A 32 -23.64 -0.46 -20.58
N ASP A 33 -23.51 -0.31 -21.88
CA ASP A 33 -24.66 -0.48 -22.78
C ASP A 33 -24.90 -1.97 -23.08
N LYS A 34 -26.15 -2.40 -22.88
CA LYS A 34 -26.66 -3.71 -23.25
C LYS A 34 -27.88 -3.56 -24.16
N LYS A 35 -27.62 -3.43 -25.47
CA LYS A 35 -28.64 -3.28 -26.52
C LYS A 35 -29.50 -2.01 -26.34
N GLY A 36 -28.86 -0.86 -26.19
CA GLY A 36 -29.51 0.44 -25.98
C GLY A 36 -30.05 0.65 -24.57
N LYS A 37 -29.62 -0.16 -23.59
CA LYS A 37 -30.01 -0.05 -22.18
C LYS A 37 -28.77 0.10 -21.31
N LEU A 38 -28.74 1.15 -20.49
CA LEU A 38 -27.65 1.34 -19.53
C LEU A 38 -27.85 0.44 -18.31
N VAL A 39 -26.88 -0.43 -18.08
CA VAL A 39 -26.78 -1.29 -16.91
C VAL A 39 -25.52 -0.97 -16.12
N GLN A 40 -25.49 -1.41 -14.86
CA GLN A 40 -24.28 -1.33 -14.03
C GLN A 40 -23.13 -2.07 -14.71
N TRP A 41 -21.94 -1.51 -14.60
CA TRP A 41 -20.75 -2.16 -15.09
C TRP A 41 -20.33 -3.28 -14.14
N GLU A 42 -20.44 -4.53 -14.59
CA GLU A 42 -20.00 -5.71 -13.85
C GLU A 42 -18.70 -6.24 -14.47
N ASN A 43 -17.56 -6.06 -13.79
CA ASN A 43 -16.33 -6.72 -14.19
C ASN A 43 -16.35 -8.19 -13.71
N LYS A 44 -16.90 -9.08 -14.54
CA LYS A 44 -17.00 -10.53 -14.24
C LYS A 44 -15.67 -11.30 -14.36
N GLY A 45 -14.53 -10.63 -14.60
CA GLY A 45 -13.27 -11.31 -14.93
C GLY A 45 -12.00 -10.75 -14.28
N GLY A 46 -12.12 -9.83 -13.33
CA GLY A 46 -10.96 -9.29 -12.60
C GLY A 46 -10.53 -10.23 -11.47
N ASP A 47 -9.25 -10.58 -11.43
CA ASP A 47 -8.60 -11.20 -10.27
C ASP A 47 -8.83 -10.33 -9.01
N GLU A 48 -9.08 -10.89 -7.83
CA GLU A 48 -9.39 -10.14 -6.59
C GLU A 48 -8.28 -9.17 -6.17
N PHE A 49 -7.08 -9.40 -6.69
CA PHE A 49 -5.89 -8.58 -6.52
C PHE A 49 -5.80 -7.44 -7.55
N SER A 50 -6.59 -7.45 -8.63
CA SER A 50 -6.56 -6.42 -9.69
C SER A 50 -6.98 -5.02 -9.22
N LEU A 51 -7.74 -4.93 -8.12
CA LEU A 51 -8.10 -3.66 -7.48
C LEU A 51 -6.95 -3.07 -6.64
N GLN A 52 -5.84 -3.80 -6.51
CA GLN A 52 -4.73 -3.47 -5.61
C GLN A 52 -3.44 -3.14 -6.35
N ASP A 53 -3.41 -3.32 -7.68
CA ASP A 53 -2.28 -2.87 -8.48
C ASP A 53 -2.18 -1.35 -8.33
N GLU A 54 -1.17 -0.90 -7.59
CA GLU A 54 -0.77 0.49 -7.67
C GLU A 54 -0.51 0.83 -9.14
N VAL A 55 -0.76 2.07 -9.51
CA VAL A 55 -0.23 2.62 -10.75
C VAL A 55 1.13 3.20 -10.38
N PRO A 56 2.26 2.48 -10.56
CA PRO A 56 3.53 3.17 -10.66
C PRO A 56 3.36 4.28 -11.68
N VAL A 57 3.70 5.51 -11.31
CA VAL A 57 3.78 6.66 -12.23
C VAL A 57 4.88 6.45 -13.31
N GLU A 58 5.53 5.28 -13.34
CA GLU A 58 6.67 5.03 -14.19
C GLU A 58 6.32 4.77 -15.66
N HIS A 59 7.14 5.41 -16.50
CA HIS A 59 7.33 5.16 -17.93
C HIS A 59 8.10 3.87 -18.19
N ASP A 60 7.74 2.77 -17.53
CA ASP A 60 8.38 1.48 -17.81
C ASP A 60 7.68 0.85 -19.02
N ALA A 61 8.21 1.11 -20.21
CA ALA A 61 7.75 0.53 -21.47
C ALA A 61 7.97 -1.00 -21.55
N THR A 62 8.51 -1.60 -20.49
CA THR A 62 8.83 -3.03 -20.35
C THR A 62 7.84 -3.75 -19.42
N ALA A 63 6.60 -3.27 -19.32
CA ALA A 63 5.53 -4.14 -18.87
C ALA A 63 5.41 -5.29 -19.88
N GLU A 64 5.92 -6.47 -19.51
CA GLU A 64 5.60 -7.72 -20.20
C GLU A 64 4.09 -7.75 -20.40
N LYS A 65 3.70 -7.69 -21.67
CA LYS A 65 2.32 -7.88 -22.11
C LYS A 65 1.93 -9.32 -21.75
N VAL A 66 1.47 -9.53 -20.53
CA VAL A 66 0.60 -10.67 -20.26
C VAL A 66 -0.73 -10.30 -20.90
N GLU A 67 -0.85 -10.58 -22.20
CA GLU A 67 -2.13 -10.57 -22.91
C GLU A 67 -3.02 -11.64 -22.26
N LYS A 68 -3.73 -11.25 -21.19
CA LYS A 68 -4.92 -11.98 -20.81
C LYS A 68 -6.00 -11.59 -21.79
N GLU A 69 -6.24 -12.47 -22.75
CA GLU A 69 -7.46 -12.54 -23.57
C GLU A 69 -8.68 -12.74 -22.65
N ASN A 70 -9.08 -11.69 -21.94
CA ASN A 70 -10.48 -11.54 -21.53
C ASN A 70 -11.05 -10.45 -22.42
N SER A 71 -12.21 -10.71 -23.03
CA SER A 71 -12.96 -9.75 -23.84
C SER A 71 -13.34 -8.53 -22.99
N PHE A 72 -12.40 -7.62 -22.78
CA PHE A 72 -12.57 -6.44 -21.95
C PHE A 72 -13.34 -5.41 -22.75
N GLN A 73 -14.62 -5.25 -22.44
CA GLN A 73 -15.41 -4.15 -22.97
C GLN A 73 -15.23 -2.94 -22.03
N PRO A 74 -14.66 -1.83 -22.50
CA PRO A 74 -14.50 -0.63 -21.69
C PRO A 74 -15.87 -0.11 -21.22
N PRO A 75 -16.00 0.34 -19.96
CA PRO A 75 -17.21 1.01 -19.51
C PRO A 75 -17.45 2.32 -20.25
N LEU A 76 -18.73 2.67 -20.37
CA LEU A 76 -19.22 3.99 -20.71
C LEU A 76 -19.02 4.92 -19.51
N ILE A 77 -18.62 6.15 -19.78
CA ILE A 77 -18.33 7.14 -18.75
C ILE A 77 -19.43 8.18 -18.74
N ILE A 78 -20.04 8.39 -17.57
CA ILE A 78 -21.05 9.41 -17.35
C ILE A 78 -20.41 10.52 -16.50
N ALA A 79 -20.44 11.75 -17.00
CA ALA A 79 -19.89 12.92 -16.32
C ALA A 79 -20.76 13.34 -15.13
N ALA A 80 -20.13 13.92 -14.09
CA ALA A 80 -20.84 14.46 -12.94
C ALA A 80 -21.57 15.79 -13.24
N GLY A 81 -21.05 16.58 -14.17
CA GLY A 81 -21.58 17.88 -14.57
C GLY A 81 -21.85 17.99 -16.07
N GLU A 82 -22.43 19.12 -16.47
CA GLU A 82 -22.64 19.44 -17.88
C GLU A 82 -21.30 19.74 -18.56
N THR A 83 -20.95 18.96 -19.59
CA THR A 83 -19.80 19.22 -20.44
C THR A 83 -20.07 18.75 -21.87
N SER A 84 -19.54 19.49 -22.84
CA SER A 84 -19.50 19.11 -24.25
C SER A 84 -18.06 18.88 -24.74
N GLU A 85 -17.08 18.94 -23.83
CA GLU A 85 -15.67 18.73 -24.16
C GLU A 85 -15.35 17.25 -24.34
N ALA A 86 -14.23 16.95 -24.99
CA ALA A 86 -13.63 15.60 -25.06
C ALA A 86 -14.56 14.46 -25.54
N GLY A 87 -15.58 14.75 -26.35
CA GLY A 87 -16.48 13.74 -26.92
C GLY A 87 -17.67 13.36 -26.04
N TYR A 88 -17.92 14.09 -24.95
CA TYR A 88 -19.12 13.91 -24.14
C TYR A 88 -20.36 14.45 -24.86
N THR A 89 -21.43 13.65 -24.91
CA THR A 89 -22.69 14.00 -25.58
C THR A 89 -23.87 13.92 -24.62
N LEU A 90 -24.84 14.82 -24.81
CA LEU A 90 -26.10 14.79 -24.09
C LEU A 90 -26.97 13.65 -24.61
N GLN A 91 -27.29 12.73 -23.72
CA GLN A 91 -28.21 11.61 -23.93
C GLN A 91 -29.38 11.71 -22.96
N ARG A 92 -30.53 11.14 -23.34
CA ARG A 92 -31.67 11.00 -22.43
C ARG A 92 -31.86 9.55 -22.03
N LEU A 93 -31.96 9.30 -20.73
CA LEU A 93 -32.19 7.98 -20.16
C LEU A 93 -33.60 7.89 -19.58
N ASP A 94 -34.38 6.94 -20.08
CA ASP A 94 -35.67 6.61 -19.48
C ASP A 94 -35.50 5.91 -18.12
N ARG A 95 -36.09 6.47 -17.05
CA ARG A 95 -35.92 5.95 -15.67
C ARG A 95 -36.39 4.51 -15.49
N GLN A 96 -37.44 4.08 -16.18
CA GLN A 96 -38.08 2.78 -15.97
C GLN A 96 -37.43 1.68 -16.80
N THR A 97 -37.28 1.94 -18.10
CA THR A 97 -36.79 0.99 -19.11
C THR A 97 -35.27 0.99 -19.23
N ARG A 98 -34.61 2.03 -18.71
CA ARG A 98 -33.16 2.31 -18.81
C ARG A 98 -32.66 2.47 -20.23
N ARG A 99 -33.54 2.79 -21.18
CA ARG A 99 -33.18 3.01 -22.58
C ARG A 99 -32.57 4.38 -22.81
N ILE A 100 -31.50 4.42 -23.59
CA ILE A 100 -30.83 5.65 -24.03
C ILE A 100 -31.53 6.19 -25.28
N GLY A 101 -31.59 7.51 -25.43
CA GLY A 101 -32.13 8.20 -26.59
C GLY A 101 -33.66 8.31 -26.61
N VAL A 102 -34.33 8.03 -25.49
CA VAL A 102 -35.80 8.12 -25.38
C VAL A 102 -36.20 9.47 -24.79
N ILE A 103 -37.12 10.15 -25.45
CA ILE A 103 -37.67 11.44 -25.01
C ILE A 103 -39.08 11.21 -24.48
N ASN A 104 -39.27 11.30 -23.16
CA ASN A 104 -40.56 11.31 -22.48
C ASN A 104 -40.47 12.05 -21.13
N ASN A 105 -41.59 12.18 -20.42
CA ASN A 105 -41.65 12.89 -19.13
C ASN A 105 -40.77 12.22 -18.04
N ASP A 106 -40.51 10.92 -18.16
CA ASP A 106 -39.70 10.15 -17.21
C ASP A 106 -38.21 10.05 -17.62
N SER A 107 -37.80 10.80 -18.65
CA SER A 107 -36.42 10.77 -19.16
C SER A 107 -35.52 11.79 -18.47
N ILE A 108 -34.36 11.34 -18.00
CA ILE A 108 -33.33 12.18 -17.37
C ILE A 108 -32.19 12.50 -18.34
N PRO A 109 -31.68 13.74 -18.36
CA PRO A 109 -30.49 14.08 -19.13
C PRO A 109 -29.25 13.45 -18.48
N LEU A 110 -28.36 12.90 -19.30
CA LEU A 110 -27.05 12.38 -18.91
C LEU A 110 -26.02 12.81 -19.93
N ILE A 111 -24.82 13.13 -19.46
CA ILE A 111 -23.68 13.46 -20.31
C ILE A 111 -22.77 12.24 -20.37
N ILE A 112 -22.68 11.60 -21.54
CA ILE A 112 -22.03 10.29 -21.71
C ILE A 112 -20.93 10.39 -22.75
N ASN A 113 -19.80 9.73 -22.49
CA ASN A 113 -18.78 9.43 -23.48
C ASN A 113 -18.73 7.92 -23.72
N ASP A 114 -19.02 7.53 -24.96
CA ASP A 114 -19.05 6.14 -25.43
C ASP A 114 -17.90 5.78 -26.38
N ILE A 115 -17.04 6.76 -26.70
CA ILE A 115 -15.93 6.61 -27.65
C ILE A 115 -14.60 6.50 -26.90
N GLU A 116 -14.33 7.43 -25.98
CA GLU A 116 -13.05 7.54 -25.29
C GLU A 116 -13.24 7.47 -23.77
N GLN A 117 -12.32 6.78 -23.10
CA GLN A 117 -12.21 6.88 -21.64
C GLN A 117 -11.40 8.13 -21.32
N VAL A 118 -12.07 9.24 -20.99
CA VAL A 118 -11.42 10.52 -20.70
C VAL A 118 -12.16 11.26 -19.59
N CYS A 119 -11.42 11.88 -18.68
CA CYS A 119 -12.00 12.70 -17.60
C CYS A 119 -12.84 13.86 -18.17
N SER A 120 -14.03 14.08 -17.61
CA SER A 120 -14.97 15.15 -17.99
C SER A 120 -14.65 16.51 -17.38
N ALA A 121 -13.79 16.57 -16.35
CA ALA A 121 -13.42 17.82 -15.71
C ALA A 121 -12.73 18.76 -16.70
N SER A 122 -13.23 20.00 -16.79
CA SER A 122 -12.66 21.04 -17.64
C SER A 122 -11.18 21.24 -17.30
N GLY A 123 -10.34 21.20 -18.34
CA GLY A 123 -8.88 21.33 -18.20
C GLY A 123 -8.12 20.08 -17.72
N CYS A 124 -8.80 18.99 -17.30
CA CYS A 124 -8.11 17.76 -16.94
C CYS A 124 -7.75 16.91 -18.17
N GLY A 125 -8.75 16.46 -18.93
CA GLY A 125 -8.56 15.69 -20.17
C GLY A 125 -7.78 14.38 -20.02
N TYR A 126 -7.63 13.83 -18.81
CA TYR A 126 -6.81 12.64 -18.55
C TYR A 126 -7.42 11.39 -19.17
N ARG A 127 -6.63 10.67 -19.99
CA ARG A 127 -7.04 9.47 -20.75
C ARG A 127 -6.48 8.15 -20.20
N GLY A 128 -5.73 8.18 -19.11
CA GLY A 128 -4.96 7.03 -18.64
C GLY A 128 -3.61 6.94 -19.34
N MET A 129 -2.81 5.94 -18.96
CA MET A 129 -1.48 5.67 -19.52
C MET A 129 -1.41 4.24 -20.05
N SER A 130 -0.81 4.04 -21.23
CA SER A 130 -0.43 2.75 -21.84
C SER A 130 -1.22 1.52 -21.34
N GLY A 131 -2.47 1.36 -21.79
CA GLY A 131 -3.32 0.19 -21.50
C GLY A 131 -4.05 0.21 -20.16
N LYS A 132 -3.89 1.26 -19.32
CA LYS A 132 -4.59 1.42 -18.03
C LYS A 132 -5.75 2.42 -18.12
N GLN A 133 -6.81 2.17 -17.35
CA GLN A 133 -7.98 3.04 -17.31
C GLN A 133 -7.72 4.37 -16.58
N PRO A 134 -8.30 5.49 -17.05
CA PRO A 134 -8.17 6.79 -16.39
C PRO A 134 -8.87 6.88 -15.02
N PHE A 135 -9.82 5.99 -14.75
CA PHE A 135 -10.66 6.04 -13.56
C PHE A 135 -10.32 4.91 -12.57
N ARG A 136 -10.20 5.29 -11.29
CA ARG A 136 -10.13 4.36 -10.16
C ARG A 136 -11.52 4.10 -9.61
N ARG A 137 -11.89 2.83 -9.52
CA ARG A 137 -13.15 2.39 -8.91
C ARG A 137 -13.19 2.71 -7.41
N ALA A 138 -14.35 3.05 -6.88
CA ALA A 138 -14.58 3.23 -5.45
C ALA A 138 -14.84 1.89 -4.72
N LEU A 139 -14.01 0.87 -4.99
CA LEU A 139 -14.20 -0.50 -4.48
C LEU A 139 -12.88 -1.06 -3.95
N LEU A 140 -12.99 -1.84 -2.87
CA LEU A 140 -11.87 -2.54 -2.25
C LEU A 140 -12.04 -4.05 -2.46
N GLY A 141 -10.94 -4.74 -2.75
CA GLY A 141 -10.95 -6.19 -2.96
C GLY A 141 -10.98 -6.97 -1.64
N GLY A 142 -11.44 -8.23 -1.69
CA GLY A 142 -11.45 -9.13 -0.53
C GLY A 142 -10.12 -9.19 0.25
N PRO A 143 -8.96 -9.29 -0.43
CA PRO A 143 -7.68 -9.29 0.29
C PRO A 143 -7.38 -8.01 1.06
N PHE A 144 -7.96 -6.85 0.71
CA PHE A 144 -7.81 -5.65 1.53
C PHE A 144 -8.56 -5.81 2.86
N TYR A 145 -9.81 -6.28 2.83
CA TYR A 145 -10.60 -6.46 4.04
C TYR A 145 -10.00 -7.52 4.96
N VAL A 146 -9.59 -8.67 4.42
CA VAL A 146 -9.02 -9.76 5.22
C VAL A 146 -7.69 -9.33 5.87
N THR A 147 -6.79 -8.69 5.13
CA THR A 147 -5.51 -8.22 5.70
C THR A 147 -5.72 -7.19 6.82
N ASN A 148 -6.76 -6.34 6.74
CA ASN A 148 -7.03 -5.34 7.78
C ASN A 148 -7.74 -5.91 9.02
N ILE A 149 -8.62 -6.91 8.86
CA ILE A 149 -9.41 -7.49 9.97
C ILE A 149 -8.67 -8.58 10.74
N VAL A 150 -7.79 -9.34 10.08
CA VAL A 150 -7.03 -10.44 10.71
C VAL A 150 -6.27 -10.00 11.96
N PRO A 151 -5.54 -8.87 11.99
CA PRO A 151 -4.91 -8.36 13.21
C PRO A 151 -5.90 -8.20 14.38
N THR A 152 -7.07 -7.62 14.11
CA THR A 152 -8.11 -7.39 15.12
C THR A 152 -8.69 -8.71 15.62
N VAL A 153 -8.99 -9.66 14.74
CA VAL A 153 -9.48 -10.99 15.15
C VAL A 153 -8.42 -11.74 15.95
N LEU A 154 -7.15 -11.63 15.54
CA LEU A 154 -6.03 -12.24 16.24
C LEU A 154 -5.90 -11.67 17.66
N GLU A 155 -6.22 -10.40 17.89
CA GLU A 155 -6.17 -9.79 19.21
C GLU A 155 -7.10 -10.47 20.24
N TYR A 156 -8.25 -10.96 19.80
CA TYR A 156 -9.22 -11.66 20.64
C TYR A 156 -8.94 -13.16 20.78
N CYS A 157 -7.89 -13.68 20.12
CA CYS A 157 -7.43 -15.05 20.31
C CYS A 157 -6.62 -15.15 21.62
N GLN A 158 -6.62 -16.34 22.22
CA GLN A 158 -5.87 -16.57 23.46
C GLN A 158 -4.36 -16.45 23.24
N ASP A 159 -3.69 -15.79 24.21
CA ASP A 159 -2.23 -15.77 24.28
C ASP A 159 -1.67 -17.19 24.36
N PHE A 160 -0.47 -17.38 23.83
CA PHE A 160 0.17 -18.70 23.88
C PHE A 160 0.46 -19.11 25.33
N ALA A 161 -0.06 -20.28 25.72
CA ALA A 161 0.30 -20.96 26.95
C ALA A 161 1.17 -22.18 26.59
N SER A 162 2.35 -22.29 27.21
CA SER A 162 3.23 -23.44 27.02
C SER A 162 2.67 -24.66 27.74
N ASP A 163 2.31 -25.71 27.00
CA ASP A 163 1.78 -26.96 27.57
C ASP A 163 2.82 -27.76 28.38
N GLU A 164 4.12 -27.43 28.26
CA GLU A 164 5.23 -28.22 28.83
C GLU A 164 6.26 -27.41 29.64
N GLY A 165 5.97 -26.17 30.02
CA GLY A 165 6.86 -25.43 30.94
C GLY A 165 8.30 -25.25 30.43
N LYS A 166 8.54 -25.23 29.11
CA LYS A 166 9.85 -24.83 28.56
C LYS A 166 10.21 -23.46 29.09
N GLU A 167 11.20 -23.42 29.99
CA GLU A 167 11.71 -22.20 30.60
C GLU A 167 12.08 -21.18 29.50
N GLY A 168 11.47 -19.98 29.55
CA GLY A 168 11.85 -18.85 28.70
C GLY A 168 11.00 -18.56 27.46
N VAL A 169 9.96 -19.34 27.13
CA VAL A 169 9.03 -19.01 26.02
C VAL A 169 7.67 -18.56 26.58
N GLY A 170 7.51 -17.24 26.71
CA GLY A 170 6.26 -16.59 27.10
C GLY A 170 5.60 -15.85 25.93
N PRO A 171 4.39 -15.30 26.13
CA PRO A 171 3.71 -14.51 25.10
C PRO A 171 4.59 -13.38 24.54
N ASP A 172 5.33 -12.68 25.38
CA ASP A 172 6.14 -11.52 24.96
C ASP A 172 7.34 -11.87 24.08
N SER A 173 7.79 -13.13 24.05
CA SER A 173 8.88 -13.57 23.17
C SER A 173 8.41 -14.11 21.82
N LEU A 174 7.08 -14.21 21.61
CA LEU A 174 6.47 -14.73 20.39
C LEU A 174 5.81 -13.61 19.57
N PRO A 175 5.83 -13.70 18.23
CA PRO A 175 5.10 -12.76 17.39
C PRO A 175 3.60 -12.80 17.74
N GLY A 176 2.94 -11.65 17.76
CA GLY A 176 1.52 -11.55 18.07
C GLY A 176 1.12 -12.23 19.39
N ARG A 177 2.02 -12.28 20.39
CA ARG A 177 1.82 -12.98 21.67
C ARG A 177 1.59 -14.49 21.56
N GLY A 178 2.00 -15.06 20.42
CA GLY A 178 1.77 -16.44 20.04
C GLY A 178 0.30 -16.80 19.79
N ARG A 179 -0.57 -15.79 19.63
CA ARG A 179 -2.00 -15.96 19.27
C ARG A 179 -2.12 -16.60 17.90
N ARG A 180 -3.17 -17.40 17.69
CA ARG A 180 -3.31 -18.24 16.48
C ARG A 180 -4.70 -18.18 15.88
N LEU A 181 -4.78 -18.06 14.56
CA LEU A 181 -6.00 -18.25 13.78
C LEU A 181 -5.71 -18.89 12.42
N ILE A 182 -6.75 -19.40 11.78
CA ILE A 182 -6.66 -19.92 10.41
C ILE A 182 -7.52 -19.10 9.48
N THR A 183 -7.00 -18.81 8.29
CA THR A 183 -7.82 -18.27 7.21
C THR A 183 -8.07 -19.32 6.13
N PHE A 184 -9.22 -19.26 5.46
CA PHE A 184 -9.57 -20.13 4.35
C PHE A 184 -9.84 -19.34 3.07
N THR A 185 -9.37 -19.87 1.95
CA THR A 185 -9.65 -19.39 0.60
C THR A 185 -9.77 -20.57 -0.36
N ASP A 186 -10.71 -20.50 -1.30
CA ASP A 186 -10.89 -21.56 -2.30
C ASP A 186 -9.87 -21.52 -3.44
N SER A 187 -9.10 -20.42 -3.55
CA SER A 187 -8.05 -20.26 -4.56
C SER A 187 -6.68 -20.52 -3.96
N ARG A 188 -5.95 -21.53 -4.48
CA ARG A 188 -4.55 -21.82 -4.10
C ARG A 188 -3.61 -20.64 -4.38
N GLN A 189 -3.74 -20.02 -5.55
CA GLN A 189 -3.01 -18.79 -5.89
C GLN A 189 -3.38 -17.63 -4.95
N GLY A 190 -4.67 -17.54 -4.59
CA GLY A 190 -5.15 -16.60 -3.59
C GLY A 190 -4.51 -16.82 -2.21
N THR A 191 -4.33 -18.08 -1.80
CA THR A 191 -3.66 -18.46 -0.55
C THR A 191 -2.23 -17.92 -0.51
N ALA A 192 -1.43 -18.20 -1.54
CA ALA A 192 -0.04 -17.79 -1.62
C ALA A 192 0.10 -16.25 -1.60
N ARG A 193 -0.68 -15.55 -2.44
CA ARG A 193 -0.64 -14.08 -2.52
C ARG A 193 -1.09 -13.42 -1.22
N MET A 194 -2.12 -13.96 -0.57
CA MET A 194 -2.60 -13.46 0.72
C MET A 194 -1.52 -13.61 1.81
N ALA A 195 -0.84 -14.76 1.86
CA ALA A 195 0.20 -15.02 2.87
C ALA A 195 1.34 -14.03 2.77
N VAL A 196 1.86 -13.79 1.56
CA VAL A 196 2.93 -12.82 1.33
C VAL A 196 2.46 -11.40 1.67
N ARG A 197 1.25 -11.02 1.25
CA ARG A 197 0.73 -9.68 1.49
C ARG A 197 0.51 -9.38 2.97
N MET A 198 -0.10 -10.32 3.70
CA MET A 198 -0.29 -10.18 5.15
C MET A 198 1.05 -10.07 5.88
N GLN A 199 2.07 -10.80 5.44
CA GLN A 199 3.40 -10.71 6.03
C GLN A 199 3.99 -9.33 5.84
N GLN A 200 3.95 -8.79 4.62
CA GLN A 200 4.45 -7.45 4.32
C GLN A 200 3.69 -6.38 5.10
N GLU A 201 2.38 -6.52 5.29
CA GLU A 201 1.59 -5.59 6.07
C GLU A 201 1.90 -5.67 7.57
N ALA A 202 2.13 -6.88 8.11
CA ALA A 202 2.57 -7.06 9.50
C ALA A 202 3.95 -6.41 9.74
N GLU A 203 4.90 -6.61 8.82
CA GLU A 203 6.21 -5.96 8.84
C GLU A 203 6.09 -4.43 8.79
N ARG A 204 5.25 -3.89 7.88
CA ARG A 204 4.98 -2.45 7.78
C ARG A 204 4.35 -1.91 9.05
N SER A 205 3.30 -2.57 9.56
CA SER A 205 2.61 -2.14 10.78
C SER A 205 3.61 -2.01 11.93
N ARG A 206 4.46 -3.02 12.14
CA ARG A 206 5.46 -2.99 13.21
C ARG A 206 6.55 -1.95 12.99
N LEU A 207 7.07 -1.82 11.77
CA LEU A 207 8.04 -0.78 11.43
C LEU A 207 7.47 0.61 11.75
N ARG A 208 6.24 0.89 11.31
CA ARG A 208 5.61 2.21 11.48
C ARG A 208 5.49 2.61 12.94
N GLY A 209 4.98 1.69 13.76
CA GLY A 209 4.90 1.91 15.20
C GLY A 209 6.27 2.06 15.86
N SER A 210 7.26 1.27 15.45
CA SER A 210 8.63 1.38 15.97
C SER A 210 9.26 2.74 15.64
N VAL A 211 9.10 3.24 14.41
CA VAL A 211 9.61 4.56 14.01
C VAL A 211 8.98 5.67 14.85
N VAL A 212 7.66 5.65 15.01
CA VAL A 212 6.95 6.66 15.83
C VAL A 212 7.35 6.58 17.29
N GLU A 213 7.50 5.38 17.86
CA GLU A 213 7.98 5.19 19.23
C GLU A 213 9.40 5.73 19.44
N ILE A 214 10.32 5.44 18.51
CA ILE A 214 11.72 5.93 18.56
C ILE A 214 11.73 7.47 18.57
N LEU A 215 11.03 8.09 17.62
CA LEU A 215 10.97 9.54 17.51
C LEU A 215 10.28 10.17 18.73
N SER A 216 9.20 9.56 19.22
CA SER A 216 8.48 10.02 20.41
C SER A 216 9.32 9.92 21.69
N TRP A 217 10.12 8.87 21.82
CA TRP A 217 11.07 8.74 22.92
C TRP A 217 12.11 9.86 22.88
N HIS A 218 12.78 10.05 21.72
CA HIS A 218 13.77 11.12 21.57
C HIS A 218 13.20 12.51 21.83
N GLN A 219 11.98 12.79 21.34
CA GLN A 219 11.28 14.06 21.56
C GLN A 219 11.02 14.33 23.04
N ARG A 220 10.66 13.31 23.83
CA ARG A 220 10.43 13.45 25.27
C ARG A 220 11.72 13.60 26.06
N THR A 221 12.78 12.92 25.64
CA THR A 221 14.09 12.98 26.31
C THR A 221 14.87 14.26 25.99
N GLN A 222 14.41 15.06 25.04
CA GLN A 222 15.01 16.34 24.74
C GLN A 222 14.89 17.24 25.98
N THR A 223 16.03 17.62 26.57
CA THR A 223 16.06 18.62 27.63
C THR A 223 15.45 19.90 27.08
N PRO A 224 14.37 20.45 27.66
CA PRO A 224 13.83 21.71 27.19
C PRO A 224 14.92 22.78 27.33
N THR A 225 15.36 23.33 26.20
CA THR A 225 16.18 24.54 26.17
C THR A 225 15.28 25.72 26.54
N ALA A 226 14.71 25.72 27.74
CA ALA A 226 14.05 26.89 28.28
C ALA A 226 15.15 27.92 28.60
N PRO A 227 15.09 29.15 28.05
CA PRO A 227 15.83 30.26 28.63
C PRO A 227 15.39 30.36 30.10
N ASN A 228 16.36 30.49 31.01
CA ASN A 228 16.14 30.61 32.45
C ASN A 228 14.87 31.44 32.77
N ALA A 229 13.95 30.86 33.53
CA ALA A 229 12.73 31.52 34.02
C ALA A 229 12.96 32.74 34.94
N ASN A 230 14.22 33.20 35.08
CA ASN A 230 14.64 34.40 35.80
C ASN A 230 15.09 35.54 34.85
N ALA A 231 14.61 35.55 33.60
CA ALA A 231 14.82 36.68 32.72
C ALA A 231 13.78 37.78 33.03
N ASP A 232 14.27 38.90 33.55
CA ASP A 232 13.51 40.11 33.85
C ASP A 232 12.78 40.60 32.58
N LEU A 233 11.49 40.28 32.44
CA LEU A 233 10.67 40.51 31.25
C LEU A 233 10.71 41.97 30.77
N GLU A 234 10.81 42.90 31.71
CA GLU A 234 10.90 44.34 31.47
C GLU A 234 12.23 44.73 30.79
N LYS A 235 13.34 44.09 31.18
CA LYS A 235 14.65 44.30 30.54
C LYS A 235 14.71 43.71 29.14
N LEU A 236 14.04 42.57 28.91
CA LEU A 236 13.95 41.96 27.58
C LEU A 236 13.15 42.83 26.61
N ALA A 237 11.98 43.33 27.02
CA ALA A 237 11.17 44.25 26.22
C ALA A 237 11.92 45.53 25.84
N THR A 238 12.69 46.08 26.80
CA THR A 238 13.49 47.29 26.57
C THR A 238 14.62 47.03 25.55
N ARG A 239 15.26 45.86 25.60
CA ARG A 239 16.31 45.47 24.65
C ARG A 239 15.79 45.22 23.24
N VAL A 240 14.59 44.64 23.10
CA VAL A 240 13.90 44.49 21.80
C VAL A 240 13.68 45.85 21.16
N LYS A 241 13.15 46.81 21.94
CA LYS A 241 12.89 48.17 21.46
C LYS A 241 14.19 48.89 21.05
N GLN A 242 15.23 48.80 21.87
CA GLN A 242 16.54 49.38 21.56
C GLN A 242 17.16 48.79 20.29
N ALA A 243 17.09 47.47 20.09
CA ALA A 243 17.63 46.82 18.90
C ALA A 243 16.90 47.23 17.60
N ARG A 244 15.60 47.54 17.67
CA ARG A 244 14.82 48.09 16.54
C ARG A 244 15.13 49.55 16.26
N GLU A 245 15.20 50.38 17.29
CA GLU A 245 15.58 51.80 17.14
C GLU A 245 16.99 51.89 16.54
N GLN A 246 17.91 51.03 16.98
CA GLN A 246 19.27 50.95 16.45
C GLN A 246 19.32 50.47 14.98
N ALA A 247 18.43 49.55 14.58
CA ALA A 247 18.28 49.15 13.19
C ALA A 247 17.76 50.29 12.29
N GLU A 248 16.80 51.08 12.78
CA GLU A 248 16.29 52.27 12.08
C GLU A 248 17.36 53.37 11.98
N GLU A 249 18.17 53.57 13.02
CA GLU A 249 19.32 54.48 12.98
C GLU A 249 20.37 54.03 11.95
N TYR A 250 20.75 52.75 11.92
CA TYR A 250 21.66 52.22 10.90
C TYR A 250 21.11 52.37 9.47
N ARG A 251 19.79 52.27 9.30
CA ARG A 251 19.13 52.54 8.02
C ARG A 251 19.21 54.03 7.66
N SER A 252 19.05 54.93 8.63
CA SER A 252 19.18 56.38 8.43
C SER A 252 20.63 56.83 8.13
N TRP A 253 21.62 56.10 8.63
CA TRP A 253 23.05 56.37 8.42
C TRP A 253 23.63 55.69 7.16
N GLY A 254 22.81 54.96 6.40
CA GLY A 254 23.23 54.32 5.15
C GLY A 254 24.14 53.09 5.35
N LEU A 255 23.98 52.35 6.45
CA LEU A 255 24.76 51.15 6.79
C LEU A 255 23.85 49.89 6.73
N PRO A 256 23.56 49.35 5.53
CA PRO A 256 22.53 48.31 5.34
C PRO A 256 22.89 46.95 5.97
N ASP A 257 24.17 46.60 6.03
CA ASP A 257 24.60 45.31 6.60
C ASP A 257 24.51 45.31 8.13
N GLN A 258 24.77 46.45 8.78
CA GLN A 258 24.60 46.60 10.23
C GLN A 258 23.12 46.70 10.62
N ALA A 259 22.29 47.34 9.79
CA ALA A 259 20.84 47.35 9.97
C ALA A 259 20.27 45.92 9.96
N LYS A 260 20.68 45.07 9.02
CA LYS A 260 20.26 43.65 8.96
C LYS A 260 20.70 42.84 10.17
N LEU A 261 21.92 43.05 10.66
CA LEU A 261 22.43 42.37 11.85
C LEU A 261 21.65 42.79 13.10
N SER A 262 21.34 44.08 13.22
CA SER A 262 20.54 44.62 14.32
C SER A 262 19.08 44.17 14.27
N GLU A 263 18.49 44.02 13.07
CA GLU A 263 17.15 43.44 12.87
C GLU A 263 17.10 41.96 13.25
N ALA A 264 18.07 41.16 12.80
CA ALA A 264 18.16 39.75 13.18
C ALA A 264 18.33 39.57 14.69
N GLN A 265 19.08 40.47 15.34
CA GLN A 265 19.23 40.49 16.79
C GLN A 265 17.93 40.90 17.51
N ALA A 266 17.17 41.86 16.96
CA ALA A 266 15.86 42.24 17.48
C ALA A 266 14.86 41.09 17.36
N GLU A 267 14.84 40.36 16.24
CA GLU A 267 13.98 39.19 16.02
C GLU A 267 14.30 38.05 17.00
N GLN A 268 15.58 37.77 17.28
CA GLN A 268 15.99 36.78 18.28
C GLN A 268 15.54 37.17 19.69
N LEU A 269 15.67 38.44 20.06
CA LEU A 269 15.23 38.94 21.36
C LEU A 269 13.71 38.95 21.49
N GLU A 270 12.99 39.22 20.39
CA GLU A 270 11.53 39.15 20.32
C GLU A 270 11.04 37.70 20.49
N GLN A 271 11.69 36.72 19.84
CA GLN A 271 11.39 35.30 20.04
C GLN A 271 11.64 34.86 21.49
N ALA A 272 12.74 35.31 22.11
CA ALA A 272 13.03 35.06 23.52
C ALA A 272 11.99 35.73 24.45
N TYR A 273 11.55 36.94 24.12
CA TYR A 273 10.51 37.69 24.84
C TYR A 273 9.14 37.00 24.73
N GLN A 274 8.71 36.61 23.52
CA GLN A 274 7.47 35.86 23.29
C GLN A 274 7.47 34.49 24.00
N SER A 275 8.62 33.81 24.04
CA SER A 275 8.80 32.56 24.79
C SER A 275 8.69 32.77 26.31
N ALA A 276 9.04 33.96 26.81
CA ALA A 276 9.00 34.29 28.24
C ALA A 276 7.61 34.77 28.72
N ILE A 277 6.74 35.28 27.84
CA ILE A 277 5.39 35.79 28.17
C ILE A 277 4.32 34.67 28.16
N GLY A 278 4.70 33.42 27.87
CA GLY A 278 3.76 32.30 27.84
C GLY A 278 2.95 32.16 26.55
N GLY A 279 3.35 32.85 25.47
CA GLY A 279 3.03 32.35 24.13
C GLY A 279 3.68 30.97 23.98
N LYS A 280 2.95 29.95 23.53
CA LYS A 280 3.53 28.61 23.32
C LYS A 280 4.84 28.77 22.52
N ALA A 281 5.98 28.56 23.17
CA ALA A 281 7.27 28.54 22.50
C ALA A 281 7.16 27.53 21.35
N ALA A 282 7.61 27.91 20.15
CA ALA A 282 7.56 27.04 19.00
C ALA A 282 8.24 25.70 19.34
N ILE A 283 7.49 24.60 19.20
CA ILE A 283 7.97 23.27 19.58
C ILE A 283 9.11 22.90 18.63
N THR A 284 10.33 22.81 19.14
CA THR A 284 11.48 22.32 18.37
C THR A 284 11.39 20.80 18.26
N LEU A 285 11.08 20.31 17.07
CA LEU A 285 10.96 18.88 16.80
C LEU A 285 12.34 18.24 16.64
N VAL A 286 12.58 17.11 17.31
CA VAL A 286 13.81 16.33 17.18
C VAL A 286 13.82 15.61 15.84
N SER A 287 14.93 15.74 15.12
CA SER A 287 15.20 15.05 13.87
C SER A 287 16.27 13.98 14.07
N ARG A 288 16.08 12.81 13.47
CA ARG A 288 17.04 11.69 13.48
C ARG A 288 17.49 11.36 12.06
N THR A 289 18.77 11.08 11.89
CA THR A 289 19.33 10.66 10.61
C THR A 289 18.92 9.23 10.26
N TRP A 290 19.04 8.87 8.98
CA TRP A 290 18.89 7.49 8.51
C TRP A 290 19.69 6.48 9.35
N THR A 291 20.98 6.73 9.54
CA THR A 291 21.88 5.82 10.25
C THR A 291 21.48 5.66 11.71
N GLU A 292 21.04 6.73 12.36
CA GLU A 292 20.52 6.67 13.73
C GLU A 292 19.23 5.86 13.81
N MET A 293 18.27 6.10 12.92
CA MET A 293 17.01 5.34 12.88
C MET A 293 17.24 3.85 12.66
N VAL A 294 18.13 3.49 11.73
CA VAL A 294 18.49 2.08 11.46
C VAL A 294 19.16 1.44 12.69
N ASN A 295 20.02 2.17 13.39
CA ASN A 295 20.67 1.68 14.60
C ASN A 295 19.70 1.50 15.78
N GLU A 296 18.65 2.31 15.88
CA GLU A 296 17.60 2.12 16.89
C GLU A 296 16.67 0.95 16.50
N LEU A 297 16.32 0.83 15.22
CA LEU A 297 15.44 -0.24 14.72
C LEU A 297 16.07 -1.63 14.88
N LYS A 298 17.37 -1.79 14.62
CA LYS A 298 18.03 -3.10 14.69
C LYS A 298 18.03 -3.70 16.11
N GLU A 299 17.94 -2.85 17.14
CA GLU A 299 17.91 -3.27 18.55
C GLU A 299 16.49 -3.64 19.02
N ARG A 300 15.46 -3.39 18.22
CA ARG A 300 14.09 -3.78 18.57
C ARG A 300 13.94 -5.29 18.58
N ALA A 301 13.43 -5.84 19.69
CA ALA A 301 13.29 -7.28 19.92
C ALA A 301 12.52 -8.00 18.80
N ASP A 302 11.44 -7.40 18.29
CA ASP A 302 10.68 -7.98 17.18
C ASP A 302 11.47 -8.05 15.87
N ILE A 303 12.25 -7.00 15.58
CA ILE A 303 13.04 -6.89 14.35
C ILE A 303 14.20 -7.89 14.40
N ARG A 304 14.97 -7.91 15.51
CA ARG A 304 16.09 -8.84 15.72
C ARG A 304 15.63 -10.30 15.90
N GLY A 305 14.42 -10.51 16.38
CA GLY A 305 13.84 -11.82 16.64
C GLY A 305 12.97 -12.31 15.47
N PRO A 306 11.63 -12.34 15.63
CA PRO A 306 10.74 -13.05 14.73
C PRO A 306 10.64 -12.46 13.31
N VAL A 307 10.91 -11.16 13.09
CA VAL A 307 10.97 -10.58 11.73
C VAL A 307 12.23 -11.05 11.01
N LEU A 308 13.38 -11.02 11.68
CA LEU A 308 14.64 -11.53 11.13
C LEU A 308 14.56 -13.02 10.84
N GLN A 309 14.02 -13.83 11.74
CA GLN A 309 13.87 -15.28 11.53
C GLN A 309 13.05 -15.60 10.26
N TYR A 310 12.00 -14.83 9.97
CA TYR A 310 11.22 -14.99 8.75
C TYR A 310 12.06 -14.65 7.50
N ASN A 311 12.75 -13.52 7.50
CA ASN A 311 13.54 -13.07 6.35
C ASN A 311 14.80 -13.93 6.15
N HIS A 312 15.44 -14.38 7.23
CA HIS A 312 16.53 -15.35 7.22
C HIS A 312 16.11 -16.67 6.57
N TYR A 313 14.93 -17.19 6.91
CA TYR A 313 14.40 -18.40 6.29
C TYR A 313 14.29 -18.28 4.76
N LEU A 314 13.94 -17.09 4.25
CA LEU A 314 13.82 -16.84 2.82
C LEU A 314 15.18 -16.67 2.12
N LYS A 315 16.12 -15.96 2.76
CA LYS A 315 17.46 -15.76 2.23
C LYS A 315 18.52 -15.66 3.35
N PRO A 316 19.08 -16.80 3.79
CA PRO A 316 20.04 -16.83 4.90
C PRO A 316 21.31 -16.01 4.65
N GLU A 317 21.76 -15.96 3.39
CA GLU A 317 22.98 -15.24 2.98
C GLU A 317 22.89 -13.73 3.22
N VAL A 318 21.71 -13.14 2.97
CA VAL A 318 21.49 -11.70 3.11
C VAL A 318 21.12 -11.35 4.55
N PHE A 319 20.22 -12.13 5.16
CA PHE A 319 19.68 -11.85 6.50
C PHE A 319 20.31 -12.75 7.56
N ASN A 320 21.65 -12.79 7.64
CA ASN A 320 22.38 -13.63 8.59
C ASN A 320 22.29 -13.12 10.05
N GLU A 321 22.80 -13.88 11.03
CA GLU A 321 22.65 -13.53 12.45
C GLU A 321 23.45 -12.29 12.86
N ASN A 322 24.60 -12.01 12.22
CA ASN A 322 25.51 -10.94 12.63
C ASN A 322 25.19 -9.58 11.97
N GLY A 323 24.97 -9.57 10.66
CA GLY A 323 24.68 -8.37 9.86
C GLY A 323 23.22 -8.26 9.39
N GLY A 324 22.43 -9.33 9.55
CA GLY A 324 21.03 -9.36 9.14
C GLY A 324 20.12 -8.36 9.85
N PRO A 325 20.22 -8.11 11.17
CA PRO A 325 19.39 -7.09 11.83
C PRO A 325 19.55 -5.70 11.21
N LEU A 326 20.78 -5.33 10.85
CA LEU A 326 21.09 -4.06 10.21
C LEU A 326 20.49 -4.01 8.80
N LYS A 327 20.81 -4.99 7.94
CA LYS A 327 20.30 -5.07 6.56
C LYS A 327 18.76 -5.12 6.52
N LEU A 328 18.14 -5.83 7.46
CA LEU A 328 16.70 -5.90 7.60
C LEU A 328 16.10 -4.54 7.96
N SER A 329 16.68 -3.85 8.94
CA SER A 329 16.22 -2.52 9.36
C SER A 329 16.35 -1.50 8.22
N GLU A 330 17.46 -1.54 7.47
CA GLU A 330 17.63 -0.73 6.27
C GLU A 330 16.59 -1.03 5.20
N MET A 331 16.35 -2.32 4.90
CA MET A 331 15.34 -2.73 3.92
C MET A 331 13.94 -2.28 4.31
N LEU A 332 13.55 -2.45 5.58
CA LEU A 332 12.25 -2.06 6.09
C LEU A 332 12.07 -0.54 6.02
N LEU A 333 13.03 0.23 6.52
CA LEU A 333 12.98 1.69 6.49
C LEU A 333 12.96 2.23 5.05
N PHE A 334 13.73 1.61 4.14
CA PHE A 334 13.77 1.97 2.73
C PHE A 334 12.45 1.67 2.03
N ARG A 335 11.83 0.52 2.31
CA ARG A 335 10.50 0.19 1.79
C ARG A 335 9.45 1.23 2.15
N GLU A 336 9.52 1.82 3.36
CA GLU A 336 8.54 2.82 3.83
C GLU A 336 8.81 4.23 3.28
N PHE A 337 10.08 4.64 3.16
CA PHE A 337 10.45 6.03 2.86
C PHE A 337 11.21 6.23 1.53
N MET A 338 11.45 5.21 0.71
CA MET A 338 12.11 5.44 -0.61
C MET A 338 11.30 6.38 -1.51
N ARG A 339 9.98 6.30 -1.41
CA ARG A 339 9.04 7.02 -2.26
C ARG A 339 7.83 7.44 -1.45
N ARG A 340 7.41 8.69 -1.60
CA ARG A 340 6.14 9.16 -1.07
C ARG A 340 4.97 8.71 -1.99
N PRO A 341 4.07 7.82 -1.55
CA PRO A 341 2.94 7.39 -2.38
C PRO A 341 1.92 8.51 -2.58
N LYS A 342 1.22 8.51 -3.73
CA LYS A 342 0.18 9.52 -4.02
C LYS A 342 -1.06 9.36 -3.13
N ARG A 343 -1.48 8.12 -2.84
CA ARG A 343 -2.75 7.82 -2.14
C ARG A 343 -2.67 6.67 -1.12
N THR A 344 -1.68 5.80 -1.20
CA THR A 344 -1.46 4.71 -0.25
C THR A 344 -0.99 5.27 1.09
N ASN A 345 -1.32 4.58 2.18
CA ASN A 345 -0.87 4.96 3.51
C ASN A 345 0.64 4.68 3.68
N SER A 346 1.32 5.67 4.22
CA SER A 346 2.70 5.68 4.73
C SER A 346 2.74 6.64 5.92
N LEU A 347 3.79 6.60 6.74
CA LEU A 347 3.95 7.53 7.86
C LEU A 347 3.87 9.00 7.42
N GLU A 348 4.40 9.32 6.23
CA GLU A 348 4.30 10.66 5.62
C GLU A 348 2.86 11.03 5.25
N THR A 349 2.15 10.15 4.53
CA THR A 349 0.78 10.46 4.06
C THR A 349 -0.27 10.40 5.17
N GLN A 350 0.06 9.72 6.27
CA GLN A 350 -0.72 9.69 7.51
C GLN A 350 -0.41 10.89 8.42
N GLY A 351 0.60 11.70 8.10
CA GLY A 351 0.99 12.86 8.90
C GLY A 351 1.52 12.49 10.29
N LEU A 352 2.26 11.38 10.40
CA LEU A 352 2.88 10.97 11.66
C LEU A 352 4.39 11.24 11.67
N VAL A 353 5.03 11.21 10.50
CA VAL A 353 6.47 11.48 10.32
C VAL A 353 6.67 12.35 9.09
N GLN A 354 7.52 13.36 9.22
CA GLN A 354 8.00 14.15 8.09
C GLN A 354 9.42 13.72 7.70
N VAL A 355 9.74 13.81 6.42
CA VAL A 355 11.09 13.54 5.90
C VAL A 355 11.81 14.86 5.65
N GLY A 356 12.89 15.09 6.38
CA GLY A 356 13.82 16.19 6.15
C GLY A 356 15.03 15.76 5.33
N TYR A 357 15.84 16.74 4.93
CA TYR A 357 17.02 16.51 4.10
C TYR A 357 18.24 17.26 4.62
N LEU A 358 19.32 16.52 4.88
CA LEU A 358 20.59 17.08 5.29
C LEU A 358 21.12 18.04 4.22
N GLY A 359 21.40 19.28 4.63
CA GLY A 359 21.90 20.34 3.75
C GLY A 359 20.85 21.37 3.33
N LEU A 360 19.56 21.05 3.40
CA LEU A 360 18.50 22.00 3.03
C LEU A 360 18.49 23.23 3.95
N GLU A 361 18.75 23.04 5.24
CA GLU A 361 18.80 24.13 6.23
C GLU A 361 19.95 25.12 6.01
N LYS A 362 21.02 24.68 5.32
CA LYS A 362 22.19 25.50 4.98
C LYS A 362 21.93 26.44 3.79
N ILE A 363 20.76 26.34 3.17
CA ILE A 363 20.40 27.18 2.04
C ILE A 363 19.86 28.52 2.56
N HIS A 364 20.60 29.58 2.27
CA HIS A 364 20.26 30.97 2.61
C HIS A 364 20.16 31.88 1.39
N LYS A 365 20.55 31.38 0.21
CA LYS A 365 20.57 32.13 -1.04
C LYS A 365 19.23 32.00 -1.75
N ILE A 366 18.60 33.13 -2.02
CA ILE A 366 17.36 33.23 -2.79
C ILE A 366 17.70 33.42 -4.29
N PRO A 367 16.92 32.82 -5.22
CA PRO A 367 17.10 33.05 -6.66
C PRO A 367 16.78 34.48 -7.12
N LEU A 368 17.32 34.86 -8.28
CA LEU A 368 17.02 36.13 -8.94
C LEU A 368 15.52 36.28 -9.23
N HIS A 369 14.95 37.49 -9.17
CA HIS A 369 13.52 37.77 -9.38
C HIS A 369 12.54 37.12 -8.40
N TRP A 370 13.02 36.40 -7.37
CA TRP A 370 12.15 35.73 -6.38
C TRP A 370 11.49 36.71 -5.40
N GLN A 371 12.29 37.58 -4.78
CA GLN A 371 11.78 38.61 -3.87
C GLN A 371 10.87 39.63 -4.58
N GLU A 372 11.13 39.92 -5.86
CA GLU A 372 10.29 40.77 -6.70
C GLU A 372 8.86 40.23 -6.84
N LYS A 373 8.66 38.92 -6.65
CA LYS A 373 7.35 38.24 -6.65
C LYS A 373 6.75 38.09 -5.25
N GLY A 374 7.33 38.71 -4.23
CA GLY A 374 6.85 38.63 -2.85
C GLY A 374 7.06 37.26 -2.20
N LEU A 375 7.99 36.46 -2.73
CA LEU A 375 8.33 35.13 -2.19
C LEU A 375 9.51 35.23 -1.22
N THR A 376 9.40 34.51 -0.10
CA THR A 376 10.39 34.54 1.00
C THR A 376 11.47 33.46 0.83
N LEU A 377 12.46 33.45 1.74
CA LEU A 377 13.43 32.36 1.82
C LEU A 377 12.77 31.03 2.22
N ASP A 378 11.79 31.07 3.11
CA ASP A 378 11.08 29.87 3.54
C ASP A 378 10.23 29.30 2.40
N ASP A 379 9.59 30.17 1.60
CA ASP A 379 8.91 29.75 0.36
C ASP A 379 9.89 29.02 -0.60
N TRP A 380 11.15 29.46 -0.66
CA TRP A 380 12.17 28.80 -1.48
C TRP A 380 12.57 27.43 -0.91
N ARG A 381 12.77 27.32 0.41
CA ARG A 381 13.05 26.06 1.09
C ARG A 381 11.90 25.06 0.94
N ASP A 382 10.67 25.52 1.06
CA ASP A 382 9.46 24.72 0.83
C ASP A 382 9.42 24.20 -0.61
N PHE A 383 9.73 25.04 -1.60
CA PHE A 383 9.80 24.61 -3.01
C PHE A 383 10.88 23.54 -3.24
N LEU A 384 12.07 23.71 -2.66
CA LEU A 384 13.15 22.73 -2.77
C LEU A 384 12.80 21.41 -2.08
N LYS A 385 12.18 21.45 -0.90
CA LYS A 385 11.70 20.26 -0.21
C LYS A 385 10.60 19.54 -1.01
N VAL A 386 9.60 20.26 -1.50
CA VAL A 386 8.56 19.71 -2.40
C VAL A 386 9.19 19.09 -3.65
N THR A 387 10.26 19.68 -4.18
CA THR A 387 11.01 19.10 -5.31
C THR A 387 11.66 17.76 -4.94
N LEU A 388 12.25 17.64 -3.74
CA LEU A 388 12.84 16.39 -3.28
C LEU A 388 11.78 15.30 -3.06
N ASP A 389 10.66 15.64 -2.40
CA ASP A 389 9.58 14.70 -2.09
C ASP A 389 8.81 14.24 -3.34
N HIS A 390 8.43 15.19 -4.19
CA HIS A 390 7.47 14.98 -5.29
C HIS A 390 8.10 14.92 -6.68
N TYR A 391 9.42 15.07 -6.81
CA TYR A 391 10.12 14.83 -8.06
C TYR A 391 11.28 13.84 -7.88
N VAL A 392 12.19 14.08 -6.93
CA VAL A 392 13.39 13.24 -6.77
C VAL A 392 13.05 11.85 -6.26
N ARG A 393 12.37 11.75 -5.10
CA ARG A 393 11.93 10.46 -4.53
C ARG A 393 10.81 9.82 -5.35
N GLU A 394 9.86 10.60 -5.86
CA GLU A 394 8.79 10.07 -6.72
C GLU A 394 9.31 9.41 -8.01
N SER A 395 10.45 9.89 -8.53
CA SER A 395 11.11 9.36 -9.72
C SER A 395 12.20 8.32 -9.42
N ASN A 396 12.30 7.81 -8.20
CA ASN A 396 13.26 6.80 -7.78
C ASN A 396 14.74 7.20 -7.99
N PHE A 397 15.10 8.47 -7.82
CA PHE A 397 16.52 8.90 -7.85
C PHE A 397 17.28 8.55 -6.56
N THR A 398 16.82 7.55 -5.82
CA THR A 398 17.46 6.97 -4.64
C THR A 398 18.11 5.64 -5.02
N GLN A 399 19.25 5.31 -4.42
CA GLN A 399 19.94 4.05 -4.70
C GLN A 399 19.51 2.95 -3.74
N LEU A 400 19.40 1.73 -4.27
CA LEU A 400 19.16 0.50 -3.52
C LEU A 400 20.19 -0.54 -3.95
N ASP A 401 20.72 -1.27 -2.99
CA ASP A 401 21.64 -2.38 -3.23
C ASP A 401 20.94 -3.51 -4.02
N ASP A 402 21.61 -4.04 -5.04
CA ASP A 402 21.05 -5.09 -5.90
C ASP A 402 20.66 -6.36 -5.12
N GLU A 403 21.34 -6.64 -3.99
CA GLU A 403 21.00 -7.74 -3.10
C GLU A 403 19.58 -7.62 -2.52
N LEU A 404 19.12 -6.40 -2.26
CA LEU A 404 17.83 -6.09 -1.60
C LEU A 404 16.68 -5.85 -2.58
N LYS A 405 17.00 -5.61 -3.87
CA LYS A 405 16.02 -5.28 -4.92
C LYS A 405 14.88 -6.29 -5.04
N ASN A 406 15.17 -7.58 -4.86
CA ASN A 406 14.16 -8.65 -4.92
C ASN A 406 13.37 -8.84 -3.62
N TRP A 407 13.76 -8.17 -2.53
CA TRP A 407 13.22 -8.38 -1.17
C TRP A 407 12.43 -7.18 -0.66
N ILE A 408 12.54 -6.02 -1.31
CA ILE A 408 11.76 -4.82 -0.94
C ILE A 408 10.24 -5.02 -1.11
N GLY A 409 9.80 -6.07 -1.80
CA GLY A 409 8.37 -6.42 -1.91
C GLY A 409 7.59 -5.59 -2.93
N SER A 410 8.26 -4.76 -3.72
CA SER A 410 7.70 -3.98 -4.83
C SER A 410 8.71 -3.89 -5.97
N ARG A 411 8.24 -3.63 -7.20
CA ARG A 411 9.14 -3.33 -8.32
C ARG A 411 9.84 -1.99 -8.05
N PHE A 412 11.17 -2.01 -8.07
CA PHE A 412 11.99 -0.82 -7.87
C PHE A 412 13.16 -0.83 -8.85
N SER A 413 13.43 0.33 -9.45
CA SER A 413 14.62 0.56 -10.27
C SER A 413 15.27 1.87 -9.85
N SER A 414 16.53 1.81 -9.44
CA SER A 414 17.32 3.01 -9.13
C SER A 414 17.49 3.82 -10.42
N LYS A 415 17.23 5.12 -10.34
CA LYS A 415 17.39 6.07 -11.44
C LYS A 415 18.35 7.18 -11.04
N PHE A 416 18.72 7.99 -12.02
CA PHE A 416 19.63 9.10 -11.87
C PHE A 416 19.08 10.34 -12.55
N VAL A 417 19.44 11.49 -11.99
CA VAL A 417 19.16 12.80 -12.57
C VAL A 417 20.44 13.45 -13.09
N ARG A 418 20.37 14.10 -14.24
CA ARG A 418 21.48 14.81 -14.88
C ARG A 418 21.26 16.30 -14.91
N ASN A 419 22.36 17.02 -15.14
CA ASN A 419 22.36 18.47 -15.34
C ASN A 419 21.27 18.88 -16.36
N PRO A 420 20.50 19.96 -16.08
CA PRO A 420 19.47 20.46 -16.99
C PRO A 420 19.95 20.70 -18.43
N GLU A 421 21.23 21.04 -18.62
CA GLU A 421 21.84 21.37 -19.92
C GLU A 421 22.58 20.18 -20.56
N SER A 422 22.49 18.98 -19.99
CA SER A 422 23.12 17.79 -20.58
C SER A 422 22.55 17.49 -21.97
N LYS A 423 23.47 17.25 -22.92
CA LYS A 423 23.18 16.83 -24.30
C LYS A 423 23.05 15.32 -24.44
N ASP A 424 23.36 14.56 -23.39
CA ASP A 424 23.26 13.11 -23.43
C ASP A 424 21.79 12.68 -23.61
N PRO A 425 21.53 11.56 -24.32
CA PRO A 425 20.18 11.06 -24.48
C PRO A 425 19.59 10.68 -23.12
N GLU A 426 18.28 10.92 -22.98
CA GLU A 426 17.51 10.42 -21.85
C GLU A 426 17.10 8.98 -22.11
N ASP A 427 17.19 8.18 -21.07
CA ASP A 427 16.72 6.80 -21.07
C ASP A 427 15.84 6.56 -19.83
N ASN A 428 15.45 5.32 -19.58
CA ASN A 428 14.59 5.02 -18.43
C ASN A 428 15.32 5.20 -17.09
N GLN A 429 16.64 4.97 -17.05
CA GLN A 429 17.47 5.11 -15.86
C GLN A 429 18.00 6.53 -15.65
N ASN A 430 18.15 7.32 -16.71
CA ASN A 430 18.77 8.64 -16.68
C ASN A 430 17.81 9.70 -17.23
N ARG A 431 17.40 10.62 -16.37
CA ARG A 431 16.51 11.75 -16.71
C ARG A 431 17.23 13.08 -16.52
N ARG A 432 16.90 14.08 -17.34
CA ARG A 432 17.42 15.43 -17.15
C ARG A 432 16.64 16.16 -16.06
N TRP A 433 17.30 17.09 -15.38
CA TRP A 433 16.62 18.02 -14.49
C TRP A 433 15.54 18.79 -15.27
N PRO A 434 14.34 18.97 -14.71
CA PRO A 434 13.20 19.47 -15.46
C PRO A 434 13.39 20.92 -15.85
N GLN A 435 12.99 21.24 -17.08
CA GLN A 435 12.94 22.59 -17.64
C GLN A 435 11.75 22.72 -18.58
N ILE A 436 11.27 23.94 -18.74
CA ILE A 436 10.30 24.29 -19.79
C ILE A 436 11.05 24.32 -21.12
N ARG A 437 10.66 23.43 -22.04
CA ARG A 437 11.22 23.34 -23.39
C ARG A 437 10.08 23.43 -24.40
N ASN A 438 10.30 24.14 -25.51
CA ASN A 438 9.31 24.34 -26.57
C ASN A 438 7.96 24.92 -26.07
N GLY A 439 8.00 25.77 -25.03
CA GLY A 439 6.80 26.32 -24.38
C GLY A 439 5.97 25.30 -23.60
N ASN A 440 6.43 24.05 -23.44
CA ASN A 440 5.69 23.03 -22.70
C ASN A 440 5.84 23.22 -21.19
N VAL A 441 4.76 23.67 -20.55
CA VAL A 441 4.69 23.95 -19.10
C VAL A 441 3.99 22.83 -18.32
N SER A 442 3.79 21.65 -18.91
CA SER A 442 3.05 20.56 -18.26
C SER A 442 3.75 20.00 -17.00
N HIS A 443 5.06 20.20 -16.88
CA HIS A 443 5.84 19.68 -15.77
C HIS A 443 5.40 20.28 -14.43
N ARG A 444 5.18 19.41 -13.42
CA ARG A 444 4.65 19.77 -12.10
C ARG A 444 5.37 20.94 -11.44
N LEU A 445 6.69 20.89 -11.38
CA LEU A 445 7.50 21.94 -10.73
C LEU A 445 7.35 23.30 -11.42
N ALA A 446 7.26 23.31 -12.75
CA ALA A 446 7.05 24.55 -13.50
C ALA A 446 5.67 25.15 -13.19
N LYS A 447 4.62 24.31 -13.14
CA LYS A 447 3.26 24.75 -12.77
C LYS A 447 3.19 25.29 -11.35
N LEU A 448 3.86 24.64 -10.39
CA LEU A 448 3.95 25.12 -9.01
C LEU A 448 4.59 26.50 -8.94
N LEU A 449 5.72 26.70 -9.62
CA LEU A 449 6.39 28.01 -9.69
C LEU A 449 5.52 29.07 -10.35
N MET A 450 4.81 28.73 -11.43
CA MET A 450 3.87 29.64 -12.09
C MET A 450 2.76 30.11 -11.15
N LEU A 451 2.09 29.16 -10.48
CA LEU A 451 0.98 29.45 -9.57
C LEU A 451 1.46 30.19 -8.31
N GLY A 452 2.57 29.75 -7.71
CA GLY A 452 3.10 30.33 -6.48
C GLY A 452 3.61 31.75 -6.66
N ALA A 453 4.19 32.07 -7.83
CA ALA A 453 4.65 33.42 -8.17
C ALA A 453 3.59 34.29 -8.85
N GLY A 454 2.38 33.77 -9.09
CA GLY A 454 1.25 34.51 -9.67
C GLY A 454 1.42 34.89 -11.14
N PHE A 455 2.11 34.09 -11.96
CA PHE A 455 2.24 34.34 -13.40
C PHE A 455 0.93 34.00 -14.14
N LYS A 456 0.40 34.97 -14.91
CA LYS A 456 -0.85 34.79 -15.68
C LYS A 456 -0.63 34.39 -17.14
N THR A 457 0.51 34.73 -17.73
CA THR A 457 0.79 34.52 -19.15
C THR A 457 2.04 33.67 -19.34
N VAL A 458 2.02 32.76 -20.31
CA VAL A 458 3.19 31.94 -20.69
C VAL A 458 3.93 32.62 -21.84
N ASN A 459 4.80 33.59 -21.51
CA ASN A 459 5.66 34.26 -22.49
C ASN A 459 7.15 33.92 -22.29
N THR A 460 7.99 34.29 -23.25
CA THR A 460 9.44 33.98 -23.22
C THR A 460 10.13 34.48 -21.94
N ALA A 461 9.77 35.67 -21.45
CA ALA A 461 10.32 36.22 -20.21
C ALA A 461 9.93 35.39 -18.98
N THR A 462 8.66 34.97 -18.88
CA THR A 462 8.17 34.12 -17.79
C THR A 462 8.85 32.75 -17.81
N ILE A 463 9.00 32.16 -18.99
CA ILE A 463 9.68 30.88 -19.18
C ILE A 463 11.15 30.98 -18.74
N ASP A 464 11.83 32.07 -19.07
CA ASP A 464 13.23 32.29 -18.72
C ASP A 464 13.43 32.44 -17.20
N ILE A 465 12.54 33.18 -16.52
CA ILE A 465 12.55 33.30 -15.05
C ILE A 465 12.36 31.93 -14.39
N ILE A 466 11.36 31.16 -14.82
CA ILE A 466 11.09 29.83 -14.23
C ILE A 466 12.24 28.87 -14.49
N ASN A 467 12.79 28.84 -15.72
CA ASN A 467 13.94 28.01 -16.03
C ASN A 467 15.18 28.44 -15.23
N THR A 468 15.35 29.73 -14.95
CA THR A 468 16.41 30.24 -14.06
C THR A 468 16.23 29.72 -12.64
N TRP A 469 15.01 29.75 -12.10
CA TRP A 469 14.71 29.18 -10.78
C TRP A 469 14.95 27.67 -10.74
N LEU A 470 14.53 26.93 -11.77
CA LEU A 470 14.79 25.49 -11.86
C LEU A 470 16.29 25.17 -11.94
N LYS A 471 17.09 25.99 -12.64
CA LYS A 471 18.57 25.87 -12.67
C LYS A 471 19.20 26.20 -11.32
N GLU A 472 18.70 27.22 -10.62
CA GLU A 472 19.20 27.55 -9.28
C GLU A 472 18.85 26.44 -8.27
N ALA A 473 17.65 25.86 -8.36
CA ALA A 473 17.28 24.70 -7.56
C ALA A 473 18.22 23.52 -7.80
N TRP A 474 18.55 23.23 -9.07
CA TRP A 474 19.58 22.24 -9.41
C TRP A 474 20.92 22.58 -8.74
N ALA A 475 21.45 23.78 -8.97
CA ALA A 475 22.75 24.18 -8.46
C ALA A 475 22.87 24.08 -6.93
N GLN A 476 21.81 24.48 -6.22
CA GLN A 476 21.77 24.41 -4.76
C GLN A 476 21.58 22.98 -4.23
N LEU A 477 20.86 22.12 -4.96
CA LEU A 477 20.66 20.72 -4.58
C LEU A 477 21.82 19.80 -4.97
N THR A 478 22.73 20.21 -5.86
CA THR A 478 23.89 19.41 -6.32
C THR A 478 25.26 19.98 -5.96
N GLY A 479 25.34 21.06 -5.18
CA GLY A 479 26.60 21.66 -4.73
C GLY A 479 27.43 20.78 -3.75
N PRO A 480 28.62 21.24 -3.32
CA PRO A 480 29.56 20.44 -2.52
C PRO A 480 29.08 20.00 -1.12
N LEU A 481 28.04 20.65 -0.58
CA LEU A 481 27.39 20.33 0.71
C LEU A 481 25.88 20.11 0.54
N ALA A 482 25.45 19.79 -0.67
CA ALA A 482 24.05 19.72 -1.02
C ALA A 482 23.45 18.33 -0.79
N VAL A 483 22.13 18.27 -1.00
CA VAL A 483 21.32 17.09 -0.72
C VAL A 483 21.62 15.94 -1.67
N LEU A 484 21.91 16.21 -2.96
CA LEU A 484 22.18 15.18 -3.97
C LEU A 484 23.69 14.96 -4.11
N LYS A 485 24.10 13.69 -4.24
CA LYS A 485 25.50 13.32 -4.48
C LYS A 485 25.78 13.08 -5.96
N PRO A 486 26.98 13.45 -6.45
CA PRO A 486 27.43 13.13 -7.80
C PRO A 486 27.86 11.66 -7.90
N ASP A 487 27.61 11.09 -9.07
CA ASP A 487 28.14 9.82 -9.59
C ASP A 487 28.55 10.06 -11.06
N GLY A 488 29.80 10.52 -11.27
CA GLY A 488 30.25 11.00 -12.57
C GLY A 488 29.43 12.21 -13.05
N ASN A 489 28.70 12.08 -14.17
CA ASN A 489 27.80 13.11 -14.71
C ASN A 489 26.34 12.98 -14.24
N ARG A 490 26.07 12.04 -13.33
CA ARG A 490 24.76 11.70 -12.78
C ARG A 490 24.69 12.11 -11.32
N PHE A 491 23.47 12.27 -10.82
CA PHE A 491 23.22 12.61 -9.43
C PHE A 491 22.08 11.75 -8.88
N TYR A 492 22.13 11.49 -7.58
CA TYR A 492 21.12 10.73 -6.85
C TYR A 492 20.99 11.27 -5.42
N LEU A 493 19.89 10.92 -4.76
CA LEU A 493 19.65 11.17 -3.35
C LEU A 493 20.16 9.98 -2.53
N PRO A 494 21.23 10.14 -1.73
CA PRO A 494 21.67 9.10 -0.81
C PRO A 494 20.63 8.93 0.31
N LYS A 495 20.36 7.69 0.70
CA LYS A 495 19.42 7.41 1.80
C LYS A 495 19.87 8.04 3.12
N GLU A 496 21.18 8.16 3.32
CA GLU A 496 21.82 8.76 4.50
C GLU A 496 21.56 10.27 4.62
N HIS A 497 21.14 10.93 3.54
CA HIS A 497 20.80 12.35 3.57
C HIS A 497 19.35 12.61 3.99
N MET A 498 18.54 11.56 4.18
CA MET A 498 17.19 11.69 4.72
C MET A 498 17.22 11.72 6.25
N THR A 499 16.38 12.58 6.82
CA THR A 499 16.15 12.69 8.26
C THR A 499 14.67 12.54 8.57
N PHE A 500 14.35 12.14 9.80
CA PHE A 500 12.99 11.82 10.22
C PHE A 500 12.66 12.57 11.49
N SER A 501 11.51 13.23 11.52
CA SER A 501 10.98 13.88 12.73
C SER A 501 9.46 13.72 12.79
N LEU A 502 8.90 13.96 13.97
CA LEU A 502 7.45 14.06 14.13
C LEU A 502 6.96 15.38 13.48
N ILE A 503 5.65 15.58 13.48
CA ILE A 503 4.99 16.72 12.83
C ILE A 503 3.96 17.36 13.75
N THR A 504 3.89 18.69 13.75
CA THR A 504 2.88 19.49 14.47
C THR A 504 1.90 20.16 13.53
N ASP A 505 2.39 20.62 12.38
CA ASP A 505 1.62 21.40 11.42
C ASP A 505 1.79 20.78 10.05
N ALA A 506 0.69 20.64 9.34
CA ALA A 506 0.64 19.95 8.07
C ALA A 506 -0.46 20.54 7.17
N TRP A 507 -0.64 19.93 6.00
CA TRP A 507 -1.61 20.36 5.01
C TRP A 507 -2.42 19.19 4.47
N ILE A 508 -3.74 19.34 4.42
CA ILE A 508 -4.64 18.38 3.79
C ILE A 508 -4.69 18.68 2.29
N CYS A 509 -4.23 17.71 1.50
CA CYS A 509 -4.25 17.81 0.04
C CYS A 509 -5.68 17.69 -0.52
N PRO A 510 -6.19 18.66 -1.29
CA PRO A 510 -7.56 18.64 -1.82
C PRO A 510 -7.79 17.53 -2.87
N VAL A 511 -6.72 17.05 -3.52
CA VAL A 511 -6.80 16.04 -4.59
C VAL A 511 -6.75 14.61 -4.06
N THR A 512 -6.04 14.38 -2.96
CA THR A 512 -5.79 13.03 -2.43
C THR A 512 -6.40 12.78 -1.06
N ASN A 513 -6.84 13.84 -0.36
CA ASN A 513 -7.27 13.82 1.03
C ASN A 513 -6.23 13.15 1.96
N LYS A 514 -4.94 13.41 1.69
CA LYS A 514 -3.79 12.92 2.47
C LYS A 514 -2.98 14.11 2.99
N ILE A 515 -2.24 13.88 4.06
CA ILE A 515 -1.38 14.89 4.69
C ILE A 515 -0.13 15.14 3.85
N LEU A 516 0.17 16.40 3.58
CA LEU A 516 1.45 16.92 3.12
C LEU A 516 2.11 17.59 4.32
N ASP A 517 3.34 17.20 4.63
CA ASP A 517 4.14 17.86 5.66
C ASP A 517 4.64 19.25 5.21
N THR A 518 4.82 19.45 3.91
CA THR A 518 5.22 20.74 3.34
C THR A 518 4.43 21.04 2.07
N ALA A 519 4.01 22.30 1.91
CA ALA A 519 3.31 22.78 0.72
C ALA A 519 3.83 24.16 0.31
N PHE A 520 4.44 24.25 -0.88
CA PHE A 520 4.92 25.53 -1.44
C PHE A 520 3.74 26.48 -1.66
N LYS A 521 3.72 27.62 -0.94
CA LYS A 521 2.58 28.57 -0.92
C LYS A 521 1.23 27.93 -0.59
N GLY A 522 1.23 26.83 0.16
CA GLY A 522 0.01 26.07 0.44
C GLY A 522 -0.60 25.39 -0.78
N LEU A 523 0.13 25.25 -1.90
CA LEU A 523 -0.36 24.60 -3.11
C LEU A 523 -0.13 23.09 -3.07
N THR A 524 -1.10 22.33 -3.60
CA THR A 524 -0.93 20.89 -3.81
C THR A 524 0.07 20.61 -4.93
N PRO A 525 1.00 19.65 -4.76
CA PRO A 525 1.87 19.19 -5.84
C PRO A 525 1.10 18.39 -6.91
N TYR A 526 -0.12 17.91 -6.63
CA TYR A 526 -0.91 17.09 -7.55
C TYR A 526 -1.77 17.94 -8.50
N LEU A 527 -1.11 18.77 -9.30
CA LEU A 527 -1.76 19.69 -10.25
C LEU A 527 -2.22 18.97 -11.55
N PRO A 528 -3.38 19.33 -12.13
CA PRO A 528 -3.87 18.77 -13.39
C PRO A 528 -2.84 18.88 -14.52
N THR A 529 -2.84 17.90 -15.43
CA THR A 529 -1.87 17.84 -16.54
C THR A 529 -1.80 19.15 -17.35
N HIS A 530 -2.95 19.73 -17.68
CA HIS A 530 -3.06 20.99 -18.40
C HIS A 530 -3.70 22.07 -17.50
N ILE A 531 -3.12 23.28 -17.51
CA ILE A 531 -3.67 24.45 -16.83
C ILE A 531 -3.61 25.62 -17.80
N SER A 532 -4.76 26.26 -18.03
CA SER A 532 -4.81 27.52 -18.78
C SER A 532 -4.57 28.68 -17.82
N PHE A 533 -3.33 29.16 -17.72
CA PHE A 533 -2.96 30.23 -16.79
C PHE A 533 -3.65 31.56 -17.10
N GLU A 534 -3.92 31.84 -18.39
CA GLU A 534 -4.54 33.09 -18.83
C GLU A 534 -6.03 33.17 -18.50
N HIS A 535 -6.69 32.01 -18.43
CA HIS A 535 -8.12 31.88 -18.16
C HIS A 535 -8.39 31.22 -16.80
N LEU A 536 -7.38 31.16 -15.92
CA LEU A 536 -7.53 30.55 -14.60
C LEU A 536 -8.42 31.41 -13.71
N THR A 537 -9.58 30.87 -13.35
CA THR A 537 -10.52 31.51 -12.42
C THR A 537 -10.05 31.34 -10.97
N GLN A 538 -10.50 32.23 -10.07
CA GLN A 538 -10.20 32.10 -8.64
C GLN A 538 -10.73 30.78 -8.07
N ALA A 539 -11.94 30.38 -8.45
CA ALA A 539 -12.53 29.11 -8.02
C ALA A 539 -11.67 27.90 -8.43
N GLN A 540 -11.08 27.91 -9.63
CA GLN A 540 -10.16 26.86 -10.06
C GLN A 540 -8.85 26.90 -9.26
N TYR A 541 -8.30 28.09 -9.01
CA TYR A 541 -7.10 28.25 -8.18
C TYR A 541 -7.31 27.69 -6.76
N ASP A 542 -8.46 27.99 -6.15
CA ASP A 542 -8.80 27.54 -4.79
C ASP A 542 -8.86 26.00 -4.69
N THR A 543 -9.18 25.29 -5.79
CA THR A 543 -9.12 23.81 -5.81
C THR A 543 -7.69 23.24 -5.67
N PHE A 544 -6.67 24.06 -5.91
CA PHE A 544 -5.26 23.68 -5.76
C PHE A 544 -4.69 24.03 -4.38
N VAL A 545 -5.43 24.77 -3.55
CA VAL A 545 -4.97 25.22 -2.24
C VAL A 545 -5.22 24.11 -1.22
N ALA A 546 -4.17 23.70 -0.54
CA ALA A 546 -4.22 22.76 0.56
C ALA A 546 -4.68 23.46 1.85
N GLN A 547 -5.42 22.73 2.67
CA GLN A 547 -5.94 23.23 3.95
C GLN A 547 -4.91 22.98 5.06
N LYS A 548 -4.52 24.02 5.82
CA LYS A 548 -3.66 23.82 7.00
C LYS A 548 -4.38 23.02 8.07
N VAL A 549 -3.65 22.14 8.73
CA VAL A 549 -4.14 21.31 9.84
C VAL A 549 -3.06 21.12 10.89
N THR A 550 -3.46 21.06 12.15
CA THR A 550 -2.58 20.75 13.28
C THR A 550 -2.68 19.26 13.61
N MET A 551 -1.52 18.62 13.77
CA MET A 551 -1.40 17.21 14.11
C MET A 551 -1.28 17.02 15.63
N PRO A 552 -1.81 15.91 16.18
CA PRO A 552 -1.74 15.65 17.61
C PRO A 552 -0.30 15.41 18.06
N GLU A 553 0.03 15.90 19.26
CA GLU A 553 1.36 15.75 19.87
C GLU A 553 1.56 14.33 20.42
N ILE A 554 1.65 13.33 19.53
CA ILE A 554 1.67 11.90 19.87
C ILE A 554 2.78 11.49 20.85
N TRP A 555 3.86 12.26 20.94
CA TRP A 555 4.94 12.01 21.89
C TRP A 555 4.56 12.28 23.34
N LYS A 556 3.42 12.94 23.62
CA LYS A 556 2.89 13.09 24.99
C LYS A 556 2.39 11.76 25.57
N LEU A 557 2.08 10.79 24.72
CA LEU A 557 1.69 9.46 25.15
C LEU A 557 2.94 8.67 25.59
N ASP A 558 3.08 8.45 26.90
CA ASP A 558 4.07 7.52 27.45
C ASP A 558 3.44 6.24 27.95
N ARG A 559 3.95 5.12 27.45
CA ARG A 559 3.59 3.76 27.87
C ARG A 559 4.81 2.87 28.14
N SER A 560 6.00 3.46 28.24
CA SER A 560 7.26 2.72 28.38
C SER A 560 7.38 1.92 29.67
N GLN A 561 6.60 2.28 30.70
CA GLN A 561 6.57 1.63 32.02
C GLN A 561 5.33 0.74 32.22
N GLU A 562 4.45 0.65 31.22
CA GLU A 562 3.18 -0.05 31.34
C GLU A 562 3.33 -1.49 30.79
N ASP A 563 2.62 -2.43 31.39
CA ASP A 563 2.47 -3.77 30.82
C ASP A 563 1.68 -3.71 29.49
N TYR A 564 1.81 -4.74 28.65
CA TYR A 564 1.23 -4.75 27.30
C TYR A 564 -0.26 -4.37 27.27
N ALA A 565 -1.09 -4.96 28.14
CA ALA A 565 -2.53 -4.74 28.14
C ALA A 565 -2.90 -3.32 28.64
N GLU A 566 -2.23 -2.84 29.68
CA GLU A 566 -2.45 -1.51 30.26
C GLU A 566 -1.95 -0.41 29.31
N GLY A 567 -0.77 -0.59 28.73
CA GLY A 567 -0.20 0.33 27.73
C GLY A 567 -1.04 0.42 26.45
N LEU A 568 -1.64 -0.69 26.02
CA LEU A 568 -2.59 -0.71 24.90
C LEU A 568 -3.89 0.02 25.25
N ALA A 569 -4.46 -0.25 26.42
CA ALA A 569 -5.68 0.43 26.89
C ALA A 569 -5.45 1.94 27.02
N LYS A 570 -4.30 2.36 27.57
CA LYS A 570 -3.88 3.76 27.69
C LYS A 570 -3.75 4.46 26.33
N ALA A 571 -3.14 3.79 25.35
CA ALA A 571 -3.04 4.33 23.99
C ALA A 571 -4.41 4.52 23.36
N ARG A 572 -5.31 3.54 23.51
CA ARG A 572 -6.69 3.60 22.99
C ARG A 572 -7.51 4.69 23.66
N ASP A 573 -7.41 4.81 24.98
CA ASP A 573 -8.11 5.87 25.73
C ASP A 573 -7.65 7.26 25.27
N TRP A 574 -6.33 7.47 25.14
CA TRP A 574 -5.78 8.72 24.63
C TRP A 574 -6.28 9.05 23.22
N VAL A 575 -6.22 8.07 22.31
CA VAL A 575 -6.69 8.20 20.92
C VAL A 575 -8.20 8.48 20.83
N CYS A 576 -9.00 7.97 21.77
CA CYS A 576 -10.44 8.21 21.82
C CYS A 576 -10.80 9.61 22.35
N ASN A 577 -10.01 10.12 23.30
CA ASN A 577 -10.33 11.33 24.03
C ASN A 577 -9.65 12.60 23.47
N ASP A 578 -8.65 12.46 22.59
CA ASP A 578 -7.97 13.61 21.99
C ASP A 578 -8.85 14.36 20.97
N PRO A 579 -9.09 15.68 21.14
CA PRO A 579 -9.99 16.45 20.29
C PRO A 579 -9.43 16.68 18.87
N LEU A 580 -8.11 16.73 18.68
CA LEU A 580 -7.50 16.87 17.35
C LEU A 580 -7.68 15.58 16.56
N ILE A 581 -7.50 14.42 17.20
CA ILE A 581 -7.80 13.13 16.57
C ILE A 581 -9.27 13.02 16.19
N ALA A 582 -10.20 13.45 17.06
CA ALA A 582 -11.63 13.46 16.74
C ALA A 582 -11.94 14.35 15.51
N GLN A 583 -11.33 15.53 15.41
CA GLN A 583 -11.45 16.40 14.24
C GLN A 583 -10.89 15.72 12.98
N LEU A 584 -9.67 15.20 13.02
CA LEU A 584 -9.02 14.54 11.88
C LEU A 584 -9.79 13.30 11.40
N ARG A 585 -10.46 12.58 12.31
CA ARG A 585 -11.36 11.47 11.97
C ARG A 585 -12.61 11.95 11.23
N SER A 586 -13.19 13.09 11.64
CA SER A 586 -14.35 13.67 10.95
C SER A 586 -14.05 14.08 9.51
N GLU A 587 -12.80 14.42 9.22
CA GLU A 587 -12.28 14.76 7.88
C GLU A 587 -11.73 13.54 7.12
N ASN A 588 -11.81 12.33 7.71
CA ASN A 588 -11.30 11.07 7.15
C ASN A 588 -9.78 11.11 6.83
N VAL A 589 -9.03 11.86 7.65
CA VAL A 589 -7.56 11.98 7.56
C VAL A 589 -6.88 11.06 8.57
N TRP A 590 -7.52 10.82 9.71
CA TRP A 590 -7.09 9.86 10.73
C TRP A 590 -7.98 8.61 10.72
N THR A 591 -7.38 7.42 10.71
CA THR A 591 -8.08 6.13 10.57
C THR A 591 -7.61 5.11 11.62
N ASP A 592 -8.21 3.93 11.66
CA ASP A 592 -7.77 2.81 12.50
C ASP A 592 -6.31 2.37 12.24
N ILE A 593 -5.78 2.67 11.06
CA ILE A 593 -4.37 2.42 10.74
C ILE A 593 -3.47 3.42 11.50
N ASN A 594 -3.90 4.66 11.71
CA ASN A 594 -3.17 5.62 12.54
C ASN A 594 -3.19 5.17 14.01
N ASP A 595 -4.35 4.72 14.50
CA ASP A 595 -4.51 4.17 15.85
C ASP A 595 -3.50 3.04 16.09
N ARG A 596 -3.43 2.07 15.17
CA ARG A 596 -2.46 0.96 15.25
C ARG A 596 -1.01 1.42 15.30
N VAL A 597 -0.65 2.50 14.61
CA VAL A 597 0.72 3.05 14.66
C VAL A 597 1.00 3.67 16.02
N VAL A 598 0.05 4.41 16.60
CA VAL A 598 0.14 4.97 17.96
C VAL A 598 0.19 3.85 19.01
N GLU A 599 -0.52 2.74 18.77
CA GLU A 599 -0.42 1.50 19.56
C GLU A 599 0.92 0.75 19.37
N GLY A 600 1.88 1.29 18.60
CA GLY A 600 3.22 0.71 18.36
C GLY A 600 3.28 -0.34 17.26
N GLY A 601 2.19 -0.52 16.51
CA GLY A 601 2.12 -1.48 15.43
C GLY A 601 2.00 -2.92 15.92
N PHE A 602 1.49 -3.79 15.04
CA PHE A 602 1.19 -5.17 15.39
C PHE A 602 1.88 -6.14 14.42
N TYR A 603 2.91 -6.84 14.92
CA TYR A 603 3.59 -7.89 14.17
C TYR A 603 2.97 -9.25 14.45
N TYR A 604 2.66 -9.97 13.39
CA TYR A 604 2.27 -11.37 13.41
C TYR A 604 2.86 -12.06 12.19
N ARG A 605 3.11 -13.36 12.30
CA ARG A 605 3.67 -14.16 11.22
C ARG A 605 2.60 -14.95 10.49
N THR A 606 2.74 -15.05 9.18
CA THR A 606 1.82 -15.77 8.30
C THR A 606 2.55 -16.76 7.39
N ALA A 607 1.88 -17.84 7.01
CA ALA A 607 2.39 -18.79 6.03
C ALA A 607 1.26 -19.37 5.16
N GLU A 608 1.64 -19.81 3.96
CA GLU A 608 0.75 -20.53 3.06
C GLU A 608 0.66 -22.01 3.46
N HIS A 609 -0.56 -22.53 3.53
CA HIS A 609 -0.87 -23.94 3.66
C HIS A 609 -1.73 -24.40 2.49
N SER A 610 -1.08 -24.87 1.44
CA SER A 610 -1.73 -25.41 0.24
C SER A 610 -1.00 -26.64 -0.28
N ALA A 611 -1.68 -27.43 -1.11
CA ALA A 611 -1.09 -28.59 -1.76
C ALA A 611 0.03 -28.24 -2.78
N GLN A 612 0.36 -26.96 -2.96
CA GLN A 612 1.48 -26.52 -3.79
C GLN A 612 2.81 -26.51 -3.02
N GLN A 613 2.77 -26.55 -1.69
CA GLN A 613 3.96 -26.60 -0.83
C GLN A 613 4.40 -28.04 -0.59
N SER A 614 5.70 -28.25 -0.32
CA SER A 614 6.23 -29.57 0.02
C SER A 614 5.69 -30.05 1.37
N SER A 615 5.56 -31.37 1.53
CA SER A 615 5.10 -32.00 2.78
C SER A 615 5.98 -31.62 3.98
N GLU A 616 7.30 -31.63 3.80
CA GLU A 616 8.29 -31.22 4.81
C GLU A 616 8.05 -29.78 5.29
N ARG A 617 7.79 -28.86 4.35
CA ARG A 617 7.51 -27.45 4.65
C ARG A 617 6.19 -27.30 5.40
N LEU A 618 5.11 -27.98 4.98
CA LEU A 618 3.83 -27.96 5.68
C LEU A 618 3.97 -28.47 7.12
N GLN A 619 4.68 -29.60 7.32
CA GLN A 619 4.96 -30.12 8.67
C GLN A 619 5.72 -29.12 9.54
N SER A 620 6.72 -28.43 8.97
CA SER A 620 7.42 -27.36 9.70
C SER A 620 6.50 -26.21 10.09
N TYR A 621 5.61 -25.76 9.20
CA TYR A 621 4.67 -24.68 9.48
C TYR A 621 3.63 -25.09 10.52
N GLU A 622 3.12 -26.32 10.46
CA GLU A 622 2.23 -26.88 11.48
C GLU A 622 2.90 -26.91 12.86
N LYS A 623 4.17 -27.33 12.94
CA LYS A 623 4.94 -27.31 14.19
C LYS A 623 5.12 -25.89 14.72
N MET A 624 5.49 -24.94 13.86
CA MET A 624 5.66 -23.54 14.24
C MET A 624 4.34 -22.89 14.69
N PHE A 625 3.24 -23.25 14.04
CA PHE A 625 1.90 -22.83 14.42
C PHE A 625 1.52 -23.40 15.79
N LYS A 626 1.73 -24.70 16.03
CA LYS A 626 1.52 -25.31 17.36
C LYS A 626 2.34 -24.64 18.46
N ASN A 627 3.54 -24.16 18.17
CA ASN A 627 4.42 -23.48 19.11
C ASN A 627 4.19 -21.96 19.23
N GLY A 628 3.16 -21.39 18.59
CA GLY A 628 2.89 -19.95 18.62
C GLY A 628 3.90 -19.08 17.86
N GLN A 629 4.86 -19.67 17.14
CA GLN A 629 5.84 -18.95 16.32
C GLN A 629 5.24 -18.48 14.98
N LEU A 630 4.12 -19.08 14.59
CA LEU A 630 3.34 -18.74 13.41
C LEU A 630 1.90 -18.47 13.84
N ASN A 631 1.39 -17.30 13.51
CA ASN A 631 0.09 -16.84 14.02
C ASN A 631 -1.05 -17.15 13.06
N VAL A 632 -0.79 -17.04 11.75
CA VAL A 632 -1.82 -17.16 10.71
C VAL A 632 -1.40 -18.20 9.68
N LEU A 633 -2.19 -19.26 9.56
CA LEU A 633 -2.10 -20.17 8.43
C LEU A 633 -3.17 -19.78 7.40
N ASN A 634 -2.72 -19.35 6.23
CA ASN A 634 -3.61 -19.14 5.10
C ASN A 634 -3.78 -20.48 4.40
N CYS A 635 -4.99 -21.04 4.49
CA CYS A 635 -5.28 -22.40 4.07
C CYS A 635 -6.14 -22.43 2.81
N SER A 636 -5.83 -23.41 1.95
CA SER A 636 -6.77 -23.89 0.92
C SER A 636 -7.69 -24.99 1.51
N THR A 637 -8.27 -25.84 0.66
CA THR A 637 -9.06 -27.01 1.09
C THR A 637 -8.25 -28.05 1.88
N THR A 638 -6.92 -27.94 1.92
CA THR A 638 -6.02 -28.86 2.62
C THR A 638 -6.29 -28.97 4.13
N MET A 639 -6.86 -27.93 4.74
CA MET A 639 -7.14 -27.90 6.18
C MET A 639 -8.63 -28.06 6.52
N GLU A 640 -9.46 -28.41 5.53
CA GLU A 640 -10.87 -28.76 5.77
C GLU A 640 -10.99 -30.08 6.53
N MET A 641 -10.15 -31.08 6.22
CA MET A 641 -10.22 -32.43 6.78
C MET A 641 -8.88 -32.90 7.37
N GLY A 642 -8.92 -33.68 8.46
CA GLY A 642 -7.85 -34.63 8.79
C GLY A 642 -6.58 -34.17 9.54
N VAL A 643 -6.28 -32.87 9.67
CA VAL A 643 -5.09 -32.42 10.42
C VAL A 643 -5.44 -31.99 11.84
N ASP A 644 -4.72 -32.51 12.83
CA ASP A 644 -4.77 -32.05 14.23
C ASP A 644 -3.68 -30.99 14.47
N ILE A 645 -4.13 -29.77 14.70
CA ILE A 645 -3.33 -28.55 14.86
C ILE A 645 -3.52 -27.89 16.22
N GLY A 646 -4.17 -28.59 17.17
CA GLY A 646 -4.50 -28.06 18.49
C GLY A 646 -5.74 -27.16 18.49
N GLY A 647 -6.05 -26.60 19.67
CA GLY A 647 -7.14 -25.63 19.86
C GLY A 647 -6.87 -24.33 19.10
N ILE A 648 -7.87 -23.90 18.32
CA ILE A 648 -7.90 -22.61 17.63
C ILE A 648 -9.22 -21.95 17.98
N THR A 649 -9.16 -20.68 18.39
CA THR A 649 -10.34 -19.92 18.82
C THR A 649 -11.06 -19.21 17.66
N ALA A 650 -10.34 -18.89 16.57
CA ALA A 650 -10.90 -18.11 15.47
C ALA A 650 -10.55 -18.67 14.07
N VAL A 651 -11.55 -18.63 13.19
CA VAL A 651 -11.41 -18.94 11.76
C VAL A 651 -11.94 -17.80 10.92
N VAL A 652 -11.20 -17.42 9.88
CA VAL A 652 -11.52 -16.34 8.94
C VAL A 652 -11.68 -16.90 7.52
N MET A 653 -12.87 -16.82 6.94
CA MET A 653 -13.13 -17.23 5.56
C MET A 653 -13.09 -16.00 4.64
N ASN A 654 -12.21 -16.03 3.63
CA ASN A 654 -12.08 -14.95 2.63
C ASN A 654 -13.23 -14.94 1.63
N ASN A 655 -13.98 -16.03 1.53
CA ASN A 655 -15.16 -16.16 0.70
C ASN A 655 -16.10 -17.17 1.33
N VAL A 656 -17.39 -17.08 0.98
CA VAL A 656 -18.35 -18.10 1.38
C VAL A 656 -17.97 -19.42 0.67
N PRO A 657 -17.77 -20.53 1.41
CA PRO A 657 -17.57 -21.85 0.82
C PRO A 657 -18.74 -22.27 -0.08
N PRO A 658 -18.50 -23.08 -1.12
CA PRO A 658 -19.52 -23.42 -2.11
C PRO A 658 -20.65 -24.30 -1.57
N HIS A 659 -20.40 -25.11 -0.55
CA HIS A 659 -21.38 -26.03 0.03
C HIS A 659 -21.46 -25.89 1.56
N PRO A 660 -22.64 -26.07 2.18
CA PRO A 660 -22.82 -26.02 3.64
C PRO A 660 -21.85 -26.92 4.40
N ALA A 661 -21.62 -28.13 3.88
CA ALA A 661 -20.68 -29.08 4.46
C ALA A 661 -19.25 -28.52 4.57
N ASN A 662 -18.76 -27.82 3.54
CA ASN A 662 -17.44 -27.17 3.58
C ASN A 662 -17.42 -26.06 4.63
N TYR A 663 -18.48 -25.27 4.73
CA TYR A 663 -18.59 -24.23 5.76
C TYR A 663 -18.48 -24.83 7.16
N LEU A 664 -19.30 -25.84 7.48
CA LEU A 664 -19.30 -26.46 8.80
C LEU A 664 -17.95 -27.13 9.13
N GLN A 665 -17.29 -27.75 8.15
CA GLN A 665 -15.96 -28.33 8.35
C GLN A 665 -14.88 -27.28 8.64
N ARG A 666 -14.92 -26.12 7.95
CA ARG A 666 -13.99 -25.00 8.17
C ARG A 666 -14.27 -24.28 9.48
N ALA A 667 -15.53 -23.91 9.72
CA ALA A 667 -15.94 -23.21 10.94
C ALA A 667 -15.72 -24.09 12.18
N GLY A 668 -15.94 -25.40 12.08
CA GLY A 668 -15.66 -26.39 13.13
C GLY A 668 -14.17 -26.66 13.40
N ARG A 669 -13.27 -25.87 12.79
CA ARG A 669 -11.86 -25.76 13.21
C ARG A 669 -11.69 -24.83 14.40
N ALA A 670 -12.57 -23.84 14.56
CA ALA A 670 -12.62 -23.01 15.75
C ALA A 670 -13.33 -23.76 16.89
N GLY A 671 -12.89 -23.55 18.14
CA GLY A 671 -13.59 -24.06 19.33
C GLY A 671 -13.46 -25.56 19.57
N ARG A 672 -12.31 -26.14 19.21
CA ARG A 672 -11.99 -27.54 19.56
C ARG A 672 -11.34 -27.57 20.95
N SER A 673 -11.70 -28.55 21.79
CA SER A 673 -11.15 -28.74 23.15
C SER A 673 -11.64 -27.68 24.15
N LYS A 674 -11.02 -27.52 25.33
CA LYS A 674 -11.41 -26.66 26.48
C LYS A 674 -11.49 -25.14 26.19
N GLU A 675 -11.61 -24.73 24.94
CA GLU A 675 -11.74 -23.32 24.56
C GLU A 675 -13.16 -22.82 24.87
N SER A 676 -13.25 -21.74 25.64
CA SER A 676 -14.53 -21.19 26.09
C SER A 676 -15.29 -20.42 25.02
N ARG A 677 -14.65 -20.12 23.88
CA ARG A 677 -15.20 -19.29 22.79
C ARG A 677 -14.68 -19.72 21.43
N ALA A 678 -15.55 -19.67 20.42
CA ALA A 678 -15.23 -19.92 19.03
C ALA A 678 -15.77 -18.78 18.16
N ILE A 679 -14.94 -18.25 17.27
CA ILE A 679 -15.31 -17.19 16.33
C ILE A 679 -15.15 -17.70 14.91
N SER A 680 -16.19 -17.53 14.10
CA SER A 680 -16.16 -17.78 12.66
C SER A 680 -16.53 -16.49 11.94
N TYR A 681 -15.57 -15.90 11.23
CA TYR A 681 -15.77 -14.70 10.43
C TYR A 681 -15.79 -15.06 8.95
N THR A 682 -16.81 -14.64 8.21
CA THR A 682 -16.92 -14.91 6.77
C THR A 682 -17.07 -13.62 5.99
N LEU A 683 -16.13 -13.35 5.09
CA LEU A 683 -16.24 -12.25 4.14
C LEU A 683 -17.16 -12.65 2.98
N CYS A 684 -18.32 -12.00 2.87
CA CYS A 684 -19.27 -12.20 1.79
C CYS A 684 -19.01 -11.19 0.67
N LYS A 685 -18.72 -11.68 -0.53
CA LYS A 685 -18.46 -10.88 -1.73
C LYS A 685 -19.76 -10.46 -2.41
N GLY A 686 -19.66 -9.52 -3.36
CA GLY A 686 -20.78 -9.05 -4.17
C GLY A 686 -21.28 -10.05 -5.24
N ASN A 687 -21.09 -11.36 -5.04
CA ASN A 687 -21.59 -12.38 -5.96
C ASN A 687 -22.95 -12.94 -5.44
N PRO A 688 -23.77 -13.56 -6.31
CA PRO A 688 -25.11 -14.01 -5.90
C PRO A 688 -25.13 -15.02 -4.73
N HIS A 689 -24.16 -15.94 -4.69
CA HIS A 689 -24.07 -16.96 -3.64
C HIS A 689 -23.76 -16.33 -2.28
N ASP A 690 -22.70 -15.51 -2.21
CA ASP A 690 -22.29 -14.83 -1.00
C ASP A 690 -23.37 -13.86 -0.49
N GLN A 691 -24.09 -13.18 -1.39
CA GLN A 691 -25.22 -12.32 -1.00
C GLN A 691 -26.39 -13.11 -0.42
N GLN A 692 -26.70 -14.29 -0.98
CA GLN A 692 -27.73 -15.16 -0.43
C GLN A 692 -27.37 -15.64 0.99
N VAL A 693 -26.10 -15.99 1.21
CA VAL A 693 -25.61 -16.40 2.54
C VAL A 693 -25.55 -15.21 3.49
N PHE A 694 -25.19 -14.01 3.03
CA PHE A 694 -25.24 -12.80 3.86
C PHE A 694 -26.67 -12.46 4.30
N ALA A 695 -27.66 -12.68 3.42
CA ALA A 695 -29.08 -12.47 3.73
C ALA A 695 -29.65 -13.56 4.64
N ASN A 696 -29.14 -14.80 4.57
CA ASN A 696 -29.47 -15.88 5.49
C ASN A 696 -28.20 -16.52 6.10
N PRO A 697 -27.65 -15.93 7.18
CA PRO A 697 -26.45 -16.46 7.84
C PRO A 697 -26.63 -17.86 8.45
N LEU A 698 -27.87 -18.32 8.65
CA LEU A 698 -28.19 -19.66 9.16
C LEU A 698 -28.16 -20.75 8.08
N TRP A 699 -27.96 -20.37 6.81
CA TRP A 699 -27.84 -21.28 5.67
C TRP A 699 -27.01 -22.54 5.92
N PRO A 700 -25.78 -22.49 6.49
CA PRO A 700 -24.97 -23.69 6.63
C PRO A 700 -25.52 -24.68 7.67
N PHE A 701 -26.38 -24.22 8.58
CA PHE A 701 -26.96 -25.03 9.65
C PHE A 701 -28.33 -25.60 9.30
N GLU A 702 -29.11 -24.89 8.46
CA GLU A 702 -30.47 -25.29 8.07
C GLU A 702 -30.50 -26.11 6.77
N THR A 703 -29.48 -25.96 5.92
CA THR A 703 -29.44 -26.67 4.64
C THR A 703 -29.13 -28.15 4.85
N MET A 704 -30.05 -29.02 4.41
CA MET A 704 -29.86 -30.47 4.42
C MET A 704 -28.63 -30.88 3.61
N ILE A 705 -27.67 -31.54 4.25
CA ILE A 705 -26.47 -32.07 3.58
C ILE A 705 -26.82 -33.47 3.04
N PRO A 706 -26.89 -33.67 1.71
CA PRO A 706 -27.22 -34.98 1.14
C PRO A 706 -26.11 -35.98 1.44
N ALA A 707 -26.48 -37.25 1.64
CA ALA A 707 -25.50 -38.32 1.79
C ALA A 707 -24.65 -38.45 0.51
N PRO A 708 -23.32 -38.66 0.64
CA PRO A 708 -22.45 -38.82 -0.52
C PRO A 708 -22.86 -40.06 -1.32
N MET A 709 -23.12 -39.89 -2.61
CA MET A 709 -23.46 -40.98 -3.53
C MET A 709 -22.22 -41.34 -4.37
N VAL A 710 -21.88 -42.63 -4.40
CA VAL A 710 -20.83 -43.15 -5.28
C VAL A 710 -21.46 -43.65 -6.58
N ALA A 711 -21.23 -42.92 -7.67
CA ALA A 711 -21.71 -43.32 -8.98
C ALA A 711 -20.85 -44.47 -9.56
N MET A 712 -21.38 -45.70 -9.52
CA MET A 712 -20.69 -46.90 -10.05
C MET A 712 -20.87 -47.11 -11.56
N ASN A 713 -21.56 -46.20 -12.23
CA ASN A 713 -21.92 -46.30 -13.64
C ASN A 713 -20.95 -45.58 -14.57
N SER A 714 -19.84 -45.02 -14.07
CA SER A 714 -18.85 -44.31 -14.90
C SER A 714 -17.98 -45.31 -15.66
N PRO A 715 -18.20 -45.51 -16.99
CA PRO A 715 -17.45 -46.51 -17.75
C PRO A 715 -15.96 -46.20 -17.76
N ARG A 716 -15.60 -44.91 -17.70
CA ARG A 716 -14.21 -44.44 -17.63
C ARG A 716 -13.52 -44.85 -16.33
N LEU A 717 -14.21 -44.79 -15.18
CA LEU A 717 -13.64 -45.23 -13.91
C LEU A 717 -13.52 -46.75 -13.88
N VAL A 718 -14.57 -47.46 -14.31
CA VAL A 718 -14.55 -48.92 -14.42
C VAL A 718 -13.39 -49.37 -15.31
N GLN A 719 -13.21 -48.77 -16.49
CA GLN A 719 -12.09 -49.08 -17.38
C GLN A 719 -10.73 -48.82 -16.72
N ARG A 720 -10.57 -47.74 -15.93
CA ARG A 720 -9.32 -47.48 -15.20
C ARG A 720 -9.03 -48.58 -14.17
N HIS A 721 -10.05 -49.06 -13.45
CA HIS A 721 -9.90 -50.17 -12.51
C HIS A 721 -9.59 -51.49 -13.23
N VAL A 722 -10.25 -51.80 -14.35
CA VAL A 722 -9.95 -52.97 -15.18
C VAL A 722 -8.51 -52.91 -15.69
N ASN A 723 -8.07 -51.77 -16.22
CA ASN A 723 -6.68 -51.60 -16.68
C ASN A 723 -5.68 -51.78 -15.55
N ALA A 724 -5.95 -51.22 -14.37
CA ALA A 724 -5.10 -51.39 -13.19
C ALA A 724 -5.04 -52.85 -12.73
N LEU A 725 -6.18 -53.56 -12.73
CA LEU A 725 -6.25 -54.98 -12.42
C LEU A 725 -5.43 -55.82 -13.40
N LEU A 726 -5.57 -55.56 -14.71
CA LEU A 726 -4.81 -56.26 -15.74
C LEU A 726 -3.31 -55.99 -15.65
N LEU A 727 -2.92 -54.74 -15.35
CA LEU A 727 -1.53 -54.38 -15.11
C LEU A 727 -0.98 -55.08 -13.86
N SER A 728 -1.75 -55.10 -12.77
CA SER A 728 -1.37 -55.80 -11.54
C SER A 728 -1.20 -57.31 -11.78
N ASP A 729 -2.13 -57.94 -12.51
CA ASP A 729 -2.04 -59.36 -12.86
C ASP A 729 -0.80 -59.65 -13.70
N PHE A 730 -0.48 -58.79 -14.68
CA PHE A 730 0.74 -58.92 -15.46
C PHE A 730 2.01 -58.80 -14.61
N LEU A 731 2.09 -57.79 -13.75
CA LEU A 731 3.25 -57.57 -12.88
C LEU A 731 3.44 -58.71 -11.87
N CYS A 732 2.36 -59.24 -11.31
CA CYS A 732 2.43 -60.34 -10.35
C CYS A 732 2.69 -61.69 -11.00
N ASN A 733 1.98 -62.02 -12.08
CA ASN A 733 1.88 -63.39 -12.58
C ASN A 733 2.62 -63.63 -13.90
N VAL A 734 2.93 -62.60 -14.69
CA VAL A 734 3.63 -62.74 -15.98
C VAL A 734 5.08 -62.28 -15.88
N ILE A 735 5.34 -61.22 -15.13
CA ILE A 735 6.71 -60.79 -14.81
C ILE A 735 7.28 -61.64 -13.67
N GLY A 736 6.48 -62.00 -12.66
CA GLY A 736 6.95 -62.84 -11.54
C GLY A 736 7.86 -62.09 -10.58
N GLU A 737 8.68 -62.80 -9.80
CA GLU A 737 9.68 -62.20 -8.89
C GLU A 737 10.87 -61.60 -9.64
N THR A 738 11.34 -60.44 -9.18
CA THR A 738 12.43 -59.68 -9.82
C THR A 738 13.34 -59.09 -8.76
N ASP A 739 14.64 -58.99 -9.07
CA ASP A 739 15.65 -58.41 -8.18
C ASP A 739 15.53 -56.87 -8.03
N LYS A 740 14.72 -56.23 -8.88
CA LYS A 740 14.40 -54.79 -8.84
C LYS A 740 12.96 -54.55 -8.41
N GLU A 741 12.68 -53.37 -7.89
CA GLU A 741 11.34 -52.94 -7.46
C GLU A 741 10.35 -52.94 -8.64
N LYS A 742 9.30 -53.79 -8.57
CA LYS A 742 8.33 -54.02 -9.66
C LYS A 742 7.46 -52.81 -10.02
N THR A 743 7.42 -51.80 -9.15
CA THR A 743 6.57 -50.61 -9.26
C THR A 743 7.28 -49.40 -9.88
N SER A 744 8.60 -49.47 -10.05
CA SER A 744 9.37 -48.45 -10.76
C SER A 744 9.36 -48.75 -12.26
N LEU A 745 8.30 -48.29 -12.93
CA LEU A 745 8.05 -48.54 -14.34
C LEU A 745 8.59 -47.36 -15.16
N ASP A 746 9.70 -47.55 -15.87
CA ASP A 746 10.17 -46.58 -16.86
C ASP A 746 9.91 -47.05 -18.30
N SER A 747 10.01 -46.12 -19.25
CA SER A 747 9.72 -46.42 -20.66
C SER A 747 10.70 -47.43 -21.27
N LEU A 748 11.96 -47.43 -20.83
CA LEU A 748 12.95 -48.38 -21.32
C LEU A 748 12.65 -49.79 -20.82
N TRP A 749 12.23 -49.93 -19.56
CA TRP A 749 11.82 -51.18 -18.96
C TRP A 749 10.61 -51.80 -19.66
N PHE A 750 9.64 -50.97 -20.09
CA PHE A 750 8.41 -51.48 -20.70
C PHE A 750 8.54 -51.73 -22.21
N PHE A 751 9.22 -50.84 -22.94
CA PHE A 751 9.33 -50.90 -24.40
C PHE A 751 10.67 -51.44 -24.91
N GLY A 752 11.70 -51.50 -24.07
CA GLY A 752 12.98 -52.10 -24.40
C GLY A 752 12.87 -53.61 -24.61
N GLU A 753 13.75 -54.13 -25.45
CA GLU A 753 13.86 -55.55 -25.75
C GLU A 753 14.90 -56.19 -24.82
N ASP A 754 14.45 -57.09 -23.95
CA ASP A 754 15.31 -58.03 -23.22
C ASP A 754 15.04 -59.42 -23.83
N ASP A 755 16.08 -60.14 -24.25
CA ASP A 755 15.97 -61.50 -24.84
C ASP A 755 14.99 -61.62 -26.04
N GLY A 756 14.97 -60.61 -26.92
CA GLY A 756 14.24 -60.67 -28.20
C GLY A 756 12.73 -60.47 -28.11
N GLN A 757 12.18 -60.10 -26.95
CA GLN A 757 10.80 -59.66 -26.83
C GLN A 757 10.63 -58.60 -25.73
N SER A 758 9.94 -57.50 -26.06
CA SER A 758 9.68 -56.45 -25.07
C SER A 758 8.63 -56.87 -24.03
N LYS A 759 8.67 -56.25 -22.85
CA LYS A 759 7.63 -56.46 -21.82
C LYS A 759 6.26 -55.94 -22.30
N CYS A 760 6.23 -54.92 -23.16
CA CYS A 760 5.02 -54.46 -23.84
C CYS A 760 4.41 -55.55 -24.72
N GLU A 761 5.22 -56.28 -25.48
CA GLU A 761 4.74 -57.40 -26.31
C GLU A 761 4.28 -58.57 -25.45
N ARG A 762 4.96 -58.87 -24.34
CA ARG A 762 4.51 -59.86 -23.35
C ARG A 762 3.18 -59.45 -22.68
N PHE A 763 2.98 -58.16 -22.42
CA PHE A 763 1.72 -57.64 -21.90
C PHE A 763 0.58 -57.81 -22.93
N LYS A 764 0.85 -57.49 -24.21
CA LYS A 764 -0.10 -57.66 -25.32
C LYS A 764 -0.39 -59.14 -25.64
N SER A 765 0.60 -60.02 -25.54
CA SER A 765 0.42 -61.46 -25.80
C SER A 765 -0.31 -62.16 -24.65
N GLY A 766 0.00 -61.79 -23.40
CA GLY A 766 -0.71 -62.25 -22.20
C GLY A 766 -2.20 -61.87 -22.20
N TRP A 767 -2.54 -60.72 -22.80
CA TRP A 767 -3.92 -60.30 -23.04
C TRP A 767 -4.71 -61.31 -23.89
N ASN A 768 -4.16 -61.75 -25.03
CA ASN A 768 -4.87 -62.65 -25.94
C ASN A 768 -5.13 -64.03 -25.32
N VAL A 769 -4.22 -64.54 -24.49
CA VAL A 769 -4.35 -65.90 -23.90
C VAL A 769 -5.30 -65.92 -22.70
N ARG A 770 -5.26 -64.91 -21.81
CA ARG A 770 -6.09 -64.91 -20.58
C ARG A 770 -7.50 -64.36 -20.77
N PHE A 771 -7.74 -63.45 -21.72
CA PHE A 771 -9.11 -62.96 -21.99
C PHE A 771 -10.00 -64.05 -22.60
N LEU A 772 -9.42 -64.99 -23.37
CA LEU A 772 -10.09 -66.20 -23.86
C LEU A 772 -10.45 -67.20 -22.75
N ILE A 773 -9.67 -67.21 -21.65
CA ILE A 773 -9.91 -68.07 -20.48
C ILE A 773 -10.92 -67.42 -19.51
N SER A 774 -10.88 -66.09 -19.34
CA SER A 774 -11.80 -65.39 -18.43
C SER A 774 -13.21 -65.24 -19.03
N THR A 775 -13.35 -64.99 -20.34
CA THR A 775 -14.67 -64.94 -21.01
C THR A 775 -15.44 -66.26 -20.92
N ARG A 776 -14.77 -67.41 -20.86
CA ARG A 776 -15.40 -68.71 -20.57
C ARG A 776 -15.90 -68.87 -19.13
N ARG A 777 -15.32 -68.15 -18.16
CA ARG A 777 -15.77 -68.15 -16.75
C ARG A 777 -16.87 -67.12 -16.46
N TRP A 778 -16.97 -66.05 -17.24
CA TRP A 778 -17.99 -65.01 -17.07
C TRP A 778 -19.34 -65.33 -17.73
N ASN A 779 -19.39 -66.22 -18.73
CA ASN A 779 -20.66 -66.70 -19.34
C ASN A 779 -21.45 -67.69 -18.45
N GLY A 780 -21.11 -67.79 -17.15
CA GLY A 780 -21.79 -68.63 -16.16
C GLY A 780 -22.37 -67.86 -14.98
N TRP A 781 -22.55 -66.54 -15.11
CA TRP A 781 -23.23 -65.67 -14.15
C TRP A 781 -24.31 -64.83 -14.84
#